data_AF-A0A8H5LK82-F1
#
_entry.id   AF-A0A8H5LK82-F1
#
_cell.length_a   1.000
_cell.length_b   1.000
_cell.length_c   1.000
_cell.angle_alpha   90.00
_cell.angle_beta   90.00
_cell.angle_gamma   90.00
#
_symmetry.space_group_name_H-M   'P 1'
#
loop_
_entity.id
_entity.type
_entity.pdbx_description
1 polymer ?
#
loop_
_entity_poly.entity_id
_entity_poly.type
_entity_poly.pdbx_seq_one_letter_code
_entity_poly.pdbx_strand_id
1 'polypeptide(L)'
;MTLITASELMTMFAQGTSCPSILLLLLSSLTFLIHSKPCNAAIDRHSIVSRYNPSRNASSMTTPMQIGNGFFAFGADVTGLQTFQPFAIMSSWGWKNDSLPSGKTMEDVENYHGVSWLNHGRPVEYDFGSNDPELEQWLTANPNRVNLGRIGFLFRDGEGQVLDVTESDLTEIKQYLDLWTGKMSSSFVLDGQVVKVNVTCAQESDTVAVSVQSALLAAGRIGFFLDFPWNDGSKKFSAPFVGSFNLTSNHTTALSTFSMDSGRGDIKAQIIHRLVNNAFLTSLGGDDFAITRDTPHTHRYTILSNSSGGSDSFAFTATFTPEQNPPSTIPSAADVEDSSLRAWQDYWTGSGFVDVFTGSTDARADELQRRIILSRYLMRVNEAGDSPPQESGLVNDGWYGKFHMEMFFWHSAHWALWSNWDILSRSAPSTYSRFLPSSIHRAQVQQGFASGARWPKMTDPTTPGRSSPGQINNLLIWEQPHPLMFAMYELRSVSGLGDDGGEKREEVLQKWSSIVRETANWMASFAWFNSSTGVYDLGPPMYVVSEDTSPNDTVNPSFELAYWKLGLGFAETWVEELGEEVPQVWKDVREGLAKLPLEQIDNETVYRVYEGLEDDFWTDPAYTNDHPALVGLHGWLPPTEDVDLEIAKTTAEKVWGSWNISNCWGWDFPMLAMSAARNNETSKAIEWLLHPLFQFDDVGMPIGGVRVPTPYFPGSGSLLYSIAMMAEGWDGSEGLAPGFPKGWNVQVEGMSKAI
;
A
#
# COMPACT_ATOMS: atom_id res chain seq x y z
N MET A 1 3.74 -12.87 -62.87
CA MET A 1 3.89 -11.89 -63.97
C MET A 1 5.38 -11.67 -64.17
N THR A 2 5.87 -11.88 -65.37
CA THR A 2 7.28 -12.15 -65.72
C THR A 2 8.21 -10.97 -65.38
N LEU A 3 9.36 -11.27 -64.77
CA LEU A 3 10.40 -10.28 -64.43
C LEU A 3 11.17 -9.87 -65.69
N ILE A 4 11.04 -8.60 -66.07
CA ILE A 4 11.85 -7.95 -67.11
C ILE A 4 13.20 -7.57 -66.49
N THR A 5 14.30 -7.89 -67.19
CA THR A 5 15.67 -7.59 -66.74
C THR A 5 16.11 -6.18 -67.14
N ALA A 6 17.00 -5.59 -66.34
CA ALA A 6 17.42 -4.18 -66.39
C ALA A 6 17.97 -3.67 -67.74
N SER A 7 18.26 -4.55 -68.70
CA SER A 7 18.71 -4.13 -70.04
C SER A 7 17.59 -3.56 -70.92
N GLU A 8 16.33 -3.95 -70.69
CA GLU A 8 15.20 -3.47 -71.52
C GLU A 8 14.79 -2.02 -71.17
N LEU A 9 15.06 -1.58 -69.93
CA LEU A 9 14.75 -0.23 -69.44
C LEU A 9 15.67 0.86 -70.01
N MET A 10 16.88 0.51 -70.45
CA MET A 10 17.84 1.51 -70.96
C MET A 10 17.51 2.01 -72.37
N THR A 11 16.68 1.29 -73.14
CA THR A 11 16.29 1.70 -74.49
C THR A 11 15.15 2.73 -74.53
N MET A 12 14.44 2.94 -73.42
CA MET A 12 13.30 3.88 -73.38
C MET A 12 13.68 5.35 -73.08
N PHE A 13 14.93 5.64 -72.72
CA PHE A 13 15.34 7.00 -72.33
C PHE A 13 15.95 7.85 -73.45
N ALA A 14 16.01 7.36 -74.68
CA ALA A 14 16.65 8.08 -75.79
C ALA A 14 15.72 8.98 -76.64
N GLN A 15 14.42 9.06 -76.36
CA GLN A 15 13.53 9.99 -77.09
C GLN A 15 12.63 10.75 -76.13
N GLY A 16 12.89 12.05 -76.05
CA GLY A 16 12.30 12.96 -75.09
C GLY A 16 10.78 13.01 -75.16
N THR A 17 10.15 12.72 -74.03
CA THR A 17 8.89 13.33 -73.62
C THR A 17 8.92 13.48 -72.10
N SER A 18 8.81 14.71 -71.64
CA SER A 18 8.66 15.09 -70.25
C SER A 18 7.29 14.63 -69.73
N CYS A 19 7.27 13.68 -68.79
CA CYS A 19 6.04 13.27 -68.10
C CYS A 19 6.17 13.65 -66.60
N PRO A 20 5.46 14.69 -66.11
CA PRO A 20 5.54 15.13 -64.71
C PRO A 20 4.96 14.10 -63.71
N SER A 21 4.23 13.11 -64.22
CA SER A 21 3.42 12.18 -63.43
C SER A 21 4.25 11.07 -62.77
N ILE A 22 5.40 10.69 -63.33
CA ILE A 22 6.25 9.63 -62.76
C ILE A 22 7.11 10.16 -61.60
N LEU A 23 7.52 11.43 -61.67
CA LEU A 23 8.26 12.09 -60.57
C LEU A 23 7.37 12.30 -59.35
N LEU A 24 6.08 12.63 -59.53
CA LEU A 24 5.12 12.75 -58.42
C LEU A 24 4.82 11.41 -57.73
N LEU A 25 4.78 10.30 -58.48
CA LEU A 25 4.54 8.96 -57.93
C LEU A 25 5.76 8.39 -57.16
N LEU A 26 6.98 8.76 -57.57
CA LEU A 26 8.22 8.45 -56.84
C LEU A 26 8.40 9.33 -55.59
N LEU A 27 7.99 10.60 -55.64
CA LEU A 27 7.97 11.47 -54.45
C LEU A 27 6.87 11.10 -53.45
N SER A 28 5.70 10.62 -53.91
CA SER A 28 4.63 10.14 -53.01
C SER A 28 4.96 8.80 -52.35
N SER A 29 5.76 7.94 -52.99
CA SER A 29 6.21 6.68 -52.40
C SER A 29 7.44 6.86 -51.49
N LEU A 30 8.27 7.89 -51.72
CA LEU A 30 9.31 8.29 -50.75
C LEU A 30 8.76 9.04 -49.53
N THR A 31 7.69 9.83 -49.66
CA THR A 31 7.06 10.49 -48.49
C THR A 31 6.24 9.53 -47.63
N PHE A 32 5.72 8.43 -48.20
CA PHE A 32 5.11 7.33 -47.44
C PHE A 32 6.14 6.43 -46.71
N LEU A 33 7.41 6.45 -47.09
CA LEU A 33 8.48 5.72 -46.40
C LEU A 33 9.16 6.52 -45.26
N ILE A 34 8.81 7.79 -45.06
CA ILE A 34 9.44 8.67 -44.05
C ILE A 34 8.46 9.06 -42.91
N HIS A 35 7.22 8.57 -42.94
CA HIS A 35 6.23 8.75 -41.86
C HIS A 35 5.78 7.43 -41.21
N SER A 36 6.64 6.41 -41.18
CA SER A 36 6.51 5.40 -40.14
C SER A 36 6.93 6.07 -38.83
N LYS A 37 5.95 6.59 -38.06
CA LYS A 37 6.14 6.72 -36.60
C LYS A 37 6.74 5.38 -36.15
N PRO A 38 7.83 5.36 -35.35
CA PRO A 38 8.25 4.11 -34.75
C PRO A 38 7.02 3.55 -34.04
N CYS A 39 6.49 2.44 -34.57
CA CYS A 39 5.58 1.62 -33.81
C CYS A 39 6.48 1.05 -32.73
N ASN A 40 6.59 1.75 -31.60
CA ASN A 40 7.16 1.15 -30.40
C ASN A 40 6.34 -0.12 -30.19
N ALA A 41 7.02 -1.25 -30.28
CA ALA A 41 6.40 -2.52 -29.95
C ALA A 41 5.84 -2.40 -28.53
N ALA A 42 4.67 -2.99 -28.29
CA ALA A 42 4.12 -3.06 -26.95
C ALA A 42 5.18 -3.62 -25.99
N ILE A 43 5.21 -3.11 -24.76
CA ILE A 43 6.15 -3.56 -23.74
C ILE A 43 5.96 -5.08 -23.53
N ASP A 44 7.04 -5.85 -23.57
CA ASP A 44 7.00 -7.28 -23.20
C ASP A 44 6.91 -7.43 -21.68
N ARG A 45 5.71 -7.19 -21.16
CA ARG A 45 5.42 -7.18 -19.72
C ARG A 45 5.75 -8.54 -19.08
N HIS A 46 5.47 -9.64 -19.77
CA HIS A 46 5.76 -10.98 -19.26
C HIS A 46 7.26 -11.19 -19.05
N SER A 47 8.08 -10.85 -20.05
CA SER A 47 9.54 -10.96 -19.93
C SER A 47 10.09 -10.05 -18.83
N ILE A 48 9.60 -8.82 -18.71
CA ILE A 48 10.07 -7.87 -17.69
C ILE A 48 9.68 -8.33 -16.29
N VAL A 49 8.42 -8.72 -16.07
CA VAL A 49 7.96 -9.22 -14.77
C VAL A 49 8.75 -10.47 -14.38
N SER A 50 8.85 -11.44 -15.29
CA SER A 50 9.53 -12.72 -15.02
C SER A 50 11.01 -12.58 -14.71
N ARG A 51 11.68 -11.53 -15.24
CA ARG A 51 13.09 -11.24 -14.96
C ARG A 51 13.35 -11.02 -13.47
N TYR A 52 12.38 -10.46 -12.75
CA TYR A 52 12.53 -10.09 -11.35
C TYR A 52 11.83 -11.04 -10.38
N ASN A 53 11.43 -12.23 -10.83
CA ASN A 53 10.90 -13.28 -9.97
C ASN A 53 11.89 -13.61 -8.84
N PRO A 54 11.54 -13.38 -7.57
CA PRO A 54 12.49 -13.51 -6.48
C PRO A 54 12.72 -14.98 -6.13
N SER A 55 13.90 -15.27 -5.59
CA SER A 55 14.29 -16.63 -5.20
C SER A 55 15.14 -16.64 -3.93
N ARG A 56 15.02 -17.72 -3.16
CA ARG A 56 15.77 -17.94 -1.91
C ARG A 56 16.29 -19.37 -1.84
N ASN A 57 17.38 -19.57 -1.10
CA ASN A 57 17.95 -20.89 -0.78
C ASN A 57 18.14 -21.10 0.73
N ALA A 58 17.74 -20.13 1.54
CA ALA A 58 17.68 -20.18 3.00
C ALA A 58 16.55 -19.26 3.48
N SER A 59 15.96 -19.56 4.63
CA SER A 59 14.89 -18.72 5.19
C SER A 59 15.42 -17.35 5.58
N SER A 60 14.63 -16.32 5.30
CA SER A 60 14.82 -15.02 5.95
C SER A 60 14.33 -15.10 7.39
N MET A 61 15.02 -14.42 8.30
CA MET A 61 14.61 -14.29 9.70
C MET A 61 13.64 -13.12 9.92
N THR A 62 13.44 -12.26 8.90
CA THR A 62 12.72 -10.98 9.05
C THR A 62 11.56 -10.82 8.09
N THR A 63 11.63 -11.37 6.88
CA THR A 63 10.63 -11.15 5.83
C THR A 63 10.20 -12.45 5.16
N PRO A 64 8.90 -12.74 5.04
CA PRO A 64 8.42 -13.90 4.28
C PRO A 64 8.53 -13.68 2.77
N MET A 65 8.60 -14.77 2.00
CA MET A 65 8.10 -14.73 0.63
C MET A 65 6.56 -14.86 0.69
N GLN A 66 5.81 -14.03 -0.04
CA GLN A 66 4.35 -13.95 0.10
C GLN A 66 3.58 -14.19 -1.20
N ILE A 67 2.40 -14.77 -1.02
CA ILE A 67 1.31 -14.79 -1.99
C ILE A 67 0.04 -14.23 -1.33
N GLY A 68 -0.89 -13.70 -2.13
CA GLY A 68 -2.14 -13.15 -1.60
C GLY A 68 -3.04 -12.55 -2.66
N ASN A 69 -4.10 -11.91 -2.21
CA ASN A 69 -5.17 -11.36 -3.05
C ASN A 69 -5.55 -9.89 -2.70
N GLY A 70 -4.83 -9.26 -1.77
CA GLY A 70 -5.11 -7.91 -1.26
C GLY A 70 -5.99 -7.88 -0.01
N PHE A 71 -6.80 -8.92 0.23
CA PHE A 71 -7.58 -9.13 1.45
C PHE A 71 -6.93 -10.12 2.40
N PHE A 72 -6.06 -10.98 1.89
CA PHE A 72 -5.40 -12.08 2.59
C PHE A 72 -3.99 -12.27 2.05
N ALA A 73 -3.06 -12.57 2.95
CA ALA A 73 -1.68 -12.90 2.60
C ALA A 73 -1.18 -14.12 3.39
N PHE A 74 -0.46 -14.99 2.68
CA PHE A 74 0.24 -16.14 3.23
C PHE A 74 1.74 -15.94 3.06
N GLY A 75 2.46 -15.85 4.18
CA GLY A 75 3.92 -15.75 4.21
C GLY A 75 4.58 -17.10 4.49
N ALA A 76 5.66 -17.41 3.77
CA ALA A 76 6.35 -18.68 3.86
C ALA A 76 7.87 -18.54 4.06
N ASP A 77 8.44 -19.56 4.70
CA ASP A 77 9.86 -19.87 4.67
C ASP A 77 10.22 -20.73 3.45
N VAL A 78 11.49 -21.14 3.31
CA VAL A 78 11.99 -21.84 2.12
C VAL A 78 11.37 -23.21 1.84
N THR A 79 10.59 -23.77 2.76
CA THR A 79 9.80 -24.97 2.48
C THR A 79 8.59 -24.68 1.58
N GLY A 80 8.26 -23.41 1.36
CA GLY A 80 7.02 -22.96 0.74
C GLY A 80 5.86 -22.86 1.74
N LEU A 81 6.07 -23.26 2.99
CA LEU A 81 5.12 -23.21 4.10
C LEU A 81 5.72 -22.44 5.29
N GLN A 82 5.10 -22.53 6.47
CA GLN A 82 5.53 -21.88 7.73
C GLN A 82 6.10 -22.94 8.70
N THR A 83 7.09 -23.70 8.22
CA THR A 83 7.66 -24.88 8.90
C THR A 83 8.69 -24.50 9.95
N PHE A 84 9.67 -23.66 9.59
CA PHE A 84 10.77 -23.20 10.42
C PHE A 84 10.55 -21.79 10.94
N GLN A 85 9.91 -20.91 10.15
CA GLN A 85 9.60 -19.55 10.56
C GLN A 85 8.09 -19.38 10.80
N PRO A 86 7.66 -18.86 11.96
CA PRO A 86 6.25 -18.64 12.26
C PRO A 86 5.75 -17.31 11.67
N PHE A 87 5.98 -17.08 10.37
CA PHE A 87 5.38 -15.95 9.66
C PHE A 87 3.86 -15.97 9.82
N ALA A 88 3.19 -14.82 9.69
CA ALA A 88 1.76 -14.74 9.93
C ALA A 88 0.94 -15.10 8.68
N ILE A 89 -0.26 -15.63 8.90
CA ILE A 89 -1.36 -15.58 7.93
C ILE A 89 -2.27 -14.44 8.37
N MET A 90 -2.36 -13.39 7.56
CA MET A 90 -3.06 -12.15 7.92
C MET A 90 -4.17 -11.87 6.89
N SER A 91 -5.22 -11.19 7.34
CA SER A 91 -6.28 -10.70 6.46
C SER A 91 -6.75 -9.29 6.85
N SER A 92 -7.46 -8.63 5.94
CA SER A 92 -8.07 -7.31 6.17
C SER A 92 -9.22 -7.36 7.19
N TRP A 93 -9.84 -8.52 7.39
CA TRP A 93 -10.99 -8.73 8.29
C TRP A 93 -10.64 -9.46 9.59
N GLY A 94 -9.43 -10.01 9.73
CA GLY A 94 -8.97 -10.75 10.91
C GLY A 94 -8.69 -9.84 12.10
N TRP A 95 -9.74 -9.42 12.82
CA TRP A 95 -9.64 -8.53 13.99
C TRP A 95 -10.29 -9.15 15.22
N LYS A 96 -9.67 -8.93 16.39
CA LYS A 96 -10.25 -9.29 17.69
C LYS A 96 -10.55 -8.08 18.55
N ASN A 97 -11.58 -8.24 19.38
CA ASN A 97 -11.92 -7.34 20.46
C ASN A 97 -11.50 -7.96 21.80
N ASP A 98 -10.67 -7.25 22.54
CA ASP A 98 -10.26 -7.63 23.88
C ASP A 98 -11.34 -7.34 24.92
N SER A 99 -11.31 -8.12 26.00
CA SER A 99 -12.08 -7.80 27.20
C SER A 99 -11.72 -6.41 27.72
N LEU A 100 -12.69 -5.71 28.30
CA LEU A 100 -12.44 -4.43 28.96
C LEU A 100 -11.41 -4.59 30.09
N PRO A 101 -10.63 -3.53 30.41
CA PRO A 101 -9.75 -3.55 31.57
C PRO A 101 -10.53 -3.80 32.86
N SER A 102 -9.83 -4.31 33.88
CA SER A 102 -10.48 -4.75 35.12
C SER A 102 -11.23 -3.60 35.80
N GLY A 103 -12.53 -3.78 36.03
CA GLY A 103 -13.40 -2.78 36.67
C GLY A 103 -13.89 -1.67 35.74
N LYS A 104 -13.61 -1.73 34.44
CA LYS A 104 -14.16 -0.82 33.43
C LYS A 104 -15.44 -1.35 32.81
N THR A 105 -16.26 -0.43 32.34
CA THR A 105 -17.54 -0.65 31.69
C THR A 105 -17.57 0.02 30.32
N MET A 106 -18.59 -0.29 29.51
CA MET A 106 -18.80 0.44 28.25
C MET A 106 -19.15 1.91 28.47
N GLU A 107 -19.76 2.24 29.62
CA GLU A 107 -20.01 3.64 30.00
C GLU A 107 -18.69 4.41 30.21
N ASP A 108 -17.64 3.76 30.75
CA ASP A 108 -16.31 4.40 30.85
C ASP A 108 -15.70 4.66 29.47
N VAL A 109 -15.90 3.74 28.50
CA VAL A 109 -15.46 3.91 27.11
C VAL A 109 -16.20 5.06 26.42
N GLU A 110 -17.52 5.13 26.57
CA GLU A 110 -18.36 6.16 25.96
C GLU A 110 -18.11 7.55 26.55
N ASN A 111 -17.69 7.63 27.82
CA ASN A 111 -17.39 8.87 28.53
C ASN A 111 -15.89 9.19 28.59
N TYR A 112 -15.06 8.61 27.72
CA TYR A 112 -13.66 8.99 27.63
C TYR A 112 -13.53 10.31 26.83
N HIS A 113 -12.93 11.34 27.44
CA HIS A 113 -12.81 12.69 26.86
C HIS A 113 -11.37 13.29 26.91
N GLY A 114 -10.37 12.49 27.32
CA GLY A 114 -8.97 12.93 27.40
C GLY A 114 -8.76 14.24 28.18
N VAL A 115 -8.16 15.24 27.53
CA VAL A 115 -7.86 16.57 28.11
C VAL A 115 -8.42 17.70 27.25
N SER A 116 -8.63 18.87 27.86
CA SER A 116 -9.00 20.10 27.13
C SER A 116 -7.81 21.04 27.01
N TRP A 117 -7.44 21.41 25.78
CA TRP A 117 -6.40 22.40 25.47
C TRP A 117 -7.02 23.62 24.77
N LEU A 118 -6.37 24.78 24.88
CA LEU A 118 -6.82 25.99 24.19
C LEU A 118 -6.40 25.99 22.73
N ASN A 119 -7.35 26.15 21.82
CA ASN A 119 -7.15 26.48 20.42
C ASN A 119 -7.70 27.90 20.20
N HIS A 120 -6.82 28.86 19.92
CA HIS A 120 -7.15 30.30 19.82
C HIS A 120 -8.05 30.85 20.94
N GLY A 121 -7.75 30.48 22.20
CA GLY A 121 -8.48 30.92 23.39
C GLY A 121 -9.79 30.17 23.64
N ARG A 122 -10.15 29.19 22.80
CA ARG A 122 -11.30 28.31 23.01
C ARG A 122 -10.86 26.93 23.53
N PRO A 123 -11.49 26.38 24.58
CA PRO A 123 -11.24 25.00 24.98
C PRO A 123 -11.71 24.03 23.88
N VAL A 124 -10.86 23.05 23.56
CA VAL A 124 -11.14 21.94 22.65
C VAL A 124 -10.72 20.64 23.34
N GLU A 125 -11.58 19.62 23.32
CA GLU A 125 -11.30 18.31 23.90
C GLU A 125 -10.48 17.43 22.94
N TYR A 126 -9.47 16.75 23.47
CA TYR A 126 -8.61 15.85 22.73
C TYR A 126 -8.41 14.55 23.50
N ASP A 127 -8.52 13.43 22.78
CA ASP A 127 -8.46 12.07 23.35
C ASP A 127 -7.03 11.64 23.65
N PHE A 128 -6.38 12.27 24.62
CA PHE A 128 -5.09 11.87 25.16
C PHE A 128 -4.88 12.37 26.58
N GLY A 129 -3.93 11.78 27.31
CA GLY A 129 -3.46 12.32 28.59
C GLY A 129 -4.53 12.33 29.68
N SER A 130 -5.49 11.41 29.61
CA SER A 130 -6.57 11.31 30.61
C SER A 130 -6.04 10.79 31.96
N ASN A 131 -6.89 10.82 32.98
CA ASN A 131 -6.58 10.24 34.30
C ASN A 131 -6.68 8.71 34.33
N ASP A 132 -6.93 8.06 33.18
CA ASP A 132 -7.18 6.63 33.04
C ASP A 132 -6.29 6.00 31.95
N PRO A 133 -4.98 5.87 32.21
CA PRO A 133 -4.01 5.39 31.22
C PRO A 133 -4.26 3.94 30.79
N GLU A 134 -4.90 3.13 31.63
CA GLU A 134 -5.24 1.75 31.30
C GLU A 134 -6.34 1.68 30.23
N LEU A 135 -7.39 2.50 30.39
CA LEU A 135 -8.45 2.62 29.38
C LEU A 135 -7.92 3.27 28.09
N GLU A 136 -7.09 4.30 28.19
CA GLU A 136 -6.47 4.95 27.03
C GLU A 136 -5.64 3.96 26.21
N GLN A 137 -4.82 3.13 26.86
CA GLN A 137 -4.05 2.09 26.19
C GLN A 137 -4.96 1.03 25.54
N TRP A 138 -6.04 0.63 26.23
CA TRP A 138 -7.01 -0.31 25.66
C TRP A 138 -7.71 0.27 24.43
N LEU A 139 -8.16 1.52 24.47
CA LEU A 139 -8.79 2.20 23.33
C LEU A 139 -7.84 2.35 22.15
N THR A 140 -6.56 2.58 22.43
CA THR A 140 -5.50 2.67 21.43
C THR A 140 -5.28 1.33 20.74
N ALA A 141 -5.17 0.23 21.50
CA ALA A 141 -4.82 -1.08 20.98
C ALA A 141 -6.01 -1.93 20.49
N ASN A 142 -7.23 -1.66 20.96
CA ASN A 142 -8.42 -2.43 20.61
C ASN A 142 -9.19 -1.73 19.48
N PRO A 143 -9.90 -2.45 18.58
CA PRO A 143 -9.56 -3.81 18.15
C PRO A 143 -8.13 -3.89 17.62
N ASN A 144 -7.54 -5.08 17.64
CA ASN A 144 -6.25 -5.38 17.03
C ASN A 144 -6.35 -6.53 16.04
N ARG A 145 -5.44 -6.52 15.08
CA ARG A 145 -5.36 -7.53 14.01
C ARG A 145 -4.77 -8.84 14.55
N VAL A 146 -5.09 -9.95 13.89
CA VAL A 146 -4.71 -11.29 14.36
C VAL A 146 -4.00 -12.11 13.30
N ASN A 147 -3.00 -12.88 13.73
CA ASN A 147 -2.51 -14.02 12.97
C ASN A 147 -3.55 -15.15 13.01
N LEU A 148 -4.02 -15.57 11.83
CA LEU A 148 -5.07 -16.57 11.67
C LEU A 148 -4.58 -18.00 11.92
N GLY A 149 -3.26 -18.23 11.92
CA GLY A 149 -2.66 -19.53 12.15
C GLY A 149 -1.39 -19.72 11.33
N ARG A 150 -0.89 -20.96 11.30
CA ARG A 150 0.19 -21.35 10.40
C ARG A 150 -0.02 -22.75 9.83
N ILE A 151 0.50 -22.97 8.64
CA ILE A 151 0.53 -24.26 7.93
C ILE A 151 1.99 -24.62 7.70
N GLY A 152 2.45 -25.79 8.15
CA GLY A 152 3.85 -26.22 8.00
C GLY A 152 4.00 -27.72 7.83
N PHE A 153 5.22 -28.18 7.53
CA PHE A 153 5.51 -29.61 7.41
C PHE A 153 5.60 -30.32 8.76
N LEU A 154 5.05 -31.53 8.81
CA LEU A 154 5.33 -32.52 9.84
C LEU A 154 6.26 -33.58 9.24
N PHE A 155 7.42 -33.82 9.86
CA PHE A 155 8.35 -34.86 9.43
C PHE A 155 8.28 -36.06 10.35
N ARG A 156 8.40 -37.27 9.79
CA ARG A 156 8.29 -38.54 10.50
C ARG A 156 9.36 -39.55 10.09
N ASP A 157 9.73 -40.43 11.00
CA ASP A 157 10.54 -41.61 10.70
C ASP A 157 9.71 -42.72 10.03
N GLY A 158 10.35 -43.86 9.74
CA GLY A 158 9.68 -45.00 9.10
C GLY A 158 8.69 -45.71 10.02
N GLU A 159 8.81 -45.50 11.33
CA GLU A 159 7.94 -46.02 12.39
C GLU A 159 6.75 -45.08 12.66
N GLY A 160 6.75 -43.89 12.05
CA GLY A 160 5.70 -42.90 12.17
C GLY A 160 5.83 -41.96 13.37
N GLN A 161 6.98 -41.91 14.03
CA GLN A 161 7.26 -40.93 15.08
C GLN A 161 7.65 -39.59 14.48
N VAL A 162 7.24 -38.51 15.15
CA VAL A 162 7.57 -37.15 14.73
C VAL A 162 9.06 -36.89 14.90
N LEU A 163 9.68 -36.35 13.86
CA LEU A 163 11.08 -35.93 13.84
C LEU A 163 11.17 -34.41 14.07
N ASP A 164 12.15 -34.01 14.88
CA ASP A 164 12.53 -32.61 15.06
C ASP A 164 13.53 -32.23 13.95
N VAL A 165 12.98 -31.90 12.78
CA VAL A 165 13.76 -31.47 11.60
C VAL A 165 13.93 -29.96 11.65
N THR A 166 15.16 -29.51 11.44
CA THR A 166 15.52 -28.11 11.28
C THR A 166 15.84 -27.79 9.82
N GLU A 167 15.93 -26.50 9.47
CA GLU A 167 16.34 -26.10 8.12
C GLU A 167 17.72 -26.67 7.74
N SER A 168 18.62 -26.85 8.71
CA SER A 168 19.97 -27.37 8.48
C SER A 168 20.03 -28.84 8.07
N ASP A 169 18.92 -29.58 8.27
CA ASP A 169 18.78 -30.96 7.82
C ASP A 169 18.36 -31.05 6.34
N LEU A 170 17.95 -29.92 5.74
CA LEU A 170 17.59 -29.84 4.33
C LEU A 170 18.81 -29.55 3.47
N THR A 171 18.81 -30.11 2.26
CA THR A 171 19.82 -29.83 1.23
C THR A 171 19.15 -29.43 -0.09
N GLU A 172 19.92 -28.87 -1.02
CA GLU A 172 19.44 -28.44 -2.34
C GLU A 172 18.20 -27.52 -2.31
N ILE A 173 18.10 -26.67 -1.28
CA ILE A 173 16.97 -25.78 -1.04
C ILE A 173 16.86 -24.75 -2.16
N LYS A 174 15.66 -24.64 -2.75
CA LYS A 174 15.27 -23.63 -3.73
C LYS A 174 13.84 -23.21 -3.47
N GLN A 175 13.61 -21.93 -3.26
CA GLN A 175 12.31 -21.28 -3.23
C GLN A 175 12.26 -20.23 -4.33
N TYR A 176 11.15 -20.13 -5.03
CA TYR A 176 10.94 -19.24 -6.16
C TYR A 176 9.49 -18.76 -6.19
N LEU A 177 9.28 -17.47 -6.45
CA LEU A 177 7.96 -16.89 -6.65
C LEU A 177 7.82 -16.40 -8.08
N ASP A 178 6.85 -16.96 -8.79
CA ASP A 178 6.48 -16.49 -10.11
C ASP A 178 5.46 -15.34 -9.98
N LEU A 179 5.94 -14.11 -10.16
CA LEU A 179 5.13 -12.90 -10.04
C LEU A 179 4.04 -12.82 -11.11
N TRP A 180 4.24 -13.46 -12.28
CA TRP A 180 3.27 -13.44 -13.36
C TRP A 180 2.03 -14.29 -13.07
N THR A 181 2.20 -15.35 -12.27
CA THR A 181 1.14 -16.32 -11.97
C THR A 181 0.68 -16.27 -10.52
N GLY A 182 1.44 -15.63 -9.63
CA GLY A 182 1.18 -15.62 -8.18
C GLY A 182 1.51 -16.94 -7.50
N LYS A 183 2.35 -17.78 -8.13
CA LYS A 183 2.67 -19.13 -7.66
C LYS A 183 4.02 -19.17 -6.97
N MET A 184 4.03 -19.66 -5.75
CA MET A 184 5.25 -19.96 -5.02
C MET A 184 5.61 -21.44 -5.20
N SER A 185 6.83 -21.72 -5.61
CA SER A 185 7.37 -23.08 -5.77
C SER A 185 8.60 -23.25 -4.90
N SER A 186 8.63 -24.32 -4.12
CA SER A 186 9.79 -24.71 -3.30
C SER A 186 10.22 -26.14 -3.61
N SER A 187 11.52 -26.40 -3.49
CA SER A 187 12.08 -27.75 -3.56
C SER A 187 13.27 -27.88 -2.64
N PHE A 188 13.38 -29.01 -1.96
CA PHE A 188 14.47 -29.36 -1.07
C PHE A 188 14.63 -30.87 -1.00
N VAL A 189 15.77 -31.33 -0.49
CA VAL A 189 16.08 -32.74 -0.28
C VAL A 189 16.16 -33.03 1.22
N LEU A 190 15.39 -34.01 1.67
CA LEU A 190 15.43 -34.57 3.02
C LEU A 190 15.70 -36.08 2.91
N ASP A 191 16.69 -36.60 3.63
CA ASP A 191 17.11 -38.01 3.57
C ASP A 191 17.31 -38.55 2.13
N GLY A 192 17.87 -37.72 1.26
CA GLY A 192 18.11 -38.07 -0.15
C GLY A 192 16.84 -38.12 -1.02
N GLN A 193 15.67 -37.75 -0.49
CA GLN A 193 14.42 -37.67 -1.23
C GLN A 193 14.05 -36.22 -1.52
N VAL A 194 13.71 -35.94 -2.77
CA VAL A 194 13.24 -34.62 -3.19
C VAL A 194 11.81 -34.40 -2.69
N VAL A 195 11.56 -33.22 -2.13
CA VAL A 195 10.24 -32.67 -1.88
C VAL A 195 10.05 -31.48 -2.81
N LYS A 196 8.93 -31.43 -3.51
CA LYS A 196 8.49 -30.29 -4.32
C LYS A 196 7.18 -29.78 -3.77
N VAL A 197 7.05 -28.47 -3.65
CA VAL A 197 5.90 -27.79 -3.06
C VAL A 197 5.47 -26.68 -3.99
N ASN A 198 4.18 -26.60 -4.25
CA ASN A 198 3.54 -25.49 -4.94
C ASN A 198 2.48 -24.90 -4.02
N VAL A 199 2.49 -23.58 -3.89
CA VAL A 199 1.52 -22.84 -3.09
C VAL A 199 0.96 -21.68 -3.91
N THR A 200 -0.37 -21.57 -3.95
CA THR A 200 -1.11 -20.51 -4.65
C THR A 200 -2.24 -19.98 -3.78
N CYS A 201 -2.66 -18.74 -4.05
CA CYS A 201 -3.73 -18.07 -3.32
C CYS A 201 -4.87 -17.73 -4.27
N ALA A 202 -6.10 -18.07 -3.86
CA ALA A 202 -7.31 -17.72 -4.59
C ALA A 202 -7.50 -16.20 -4.58
N GLN A 203 -8.11 -15.70 -5.64
CA GLN A 203 -8.28 -14.27 -5.87
C GLN A 203 -9.72 -13.81 -5.54
N GLU A 204 -10.66 -14.75 -5.45
CA GLU A 204 -12.06 -14.52 -5.08
C GLU A 204 -12.40 -15.01 -3.65
N SER A 205 -11.47 -15.71 -2.98
CA SER A 205 -11.61 -16.17 -1.60
C SER A 205 -10.27 -16.18 -0.86
N ASP A 206 -10.33 -16.19 0.47
CA ASP A 206 -9.14 -16.25 1.33
C ASP A 206 -8.71 -17.70 1.53
N THR A 207 -8.33 -18.33 0.42
CA THR A 207 -7.95 -19.73 0.32
C THR A 207 -6.53 -19.88 -0.19
N VAL A 208 -5.73 -20.66 0.54
CA VAL A 208 -4.42 -21.13 0.08
C VAL A 208 -4.53 -22.57 -0.39
N ALA A 209 -3.94 -22.88 -1.54
CA ALA A 209 -3.78 -24.24 -2.03
C ALA A 209 -2.33 -24.68 -1.86
N VAL A 210 -2.14 -25.91 -1.38
CA VAL A 210 -0.84 -26.54 -1.20
C VAL A 210 -0.83 -27.85 -1.98
N SER A 211 0.12 -28.01 -2.88
CA SER A 211 0.37 -29.26 -3.60
C SER A 211 1.81 -29.71 -3.37
N VAL A 212 1.99 -30.94 -2.93
CA VAL A 212 3.30 -31.53 -2.63
C VAL A 212 3.52 -32.79 -3.44
N GLN A 213 4.74 -32.94 -3.96
CA GLN A 213 5.21 -34.18 -4.57
C GLN A 213 6.49 -34.67 -3.90
N SER A 214 6.48 -35.89 -3.35
CA SER A 214 7.63 -36.57 -2.78
C SER A 214 7.37 -38.06 -2.55
N ALA A 215 8.40 -38.90 -2.71
CA ALA A 215 8.36 -40.29 -2.25
C ALA A 215 8.16 -40.42 -0.72
N LEU A 216 8.47 -39.36 0.05
CA LEU A 216 8.23 -39.35 1.49
C LEU A 216 6.74 -39.31 1.86
N LEU A 217 5.85 -38.80 0.98
CA LEU A 217 4.40 -38.88 1.17
C LEU A 217 3.94 -40.34 1.12
N ALA A 218 4.38 -41.06 0.08
CA ALA A 218 4.08 -42.46 -0.13
C ALA A 218 4.56 -43.34 1.05
N ALA A 219 5.70 -42.97 1.64
CA ALA A 219 6.26 -43.64 2.80
C ALA A 219 5.63 -43.21 4.14
N GLY A 220 4.69 -42.26 4.16
CA GLY A 220 4.09 -41.72 5.39
C GLY A 220 5.06 -40.92 6.27
N ARG A 221 6.20 -40.52 5.70
CA ARG A 221 7.31 -39.82 6.36
C ARG A 221 7.19 -38.30 6.34
N ILE A 222 6.28 -37.75 5.55
CA ILE A 222 5.88 -36.34 5.64
C ILE A 222 4.36 -36.21 5.74
N GLY A 223 3.95 -35.21 6.50
CA GLY A 223 2.58 -34.71 6.61
C GLY A 223 2.61 -33.20 6.83
N PHE A 224 1.52 -32.66 7.35
CA PHE A 224 1.39 -31.23 7.60
C PHE A 224 0.87 -30.98 8.99
N PHE A 225 1.06 -29.76 9.49
CA PHE A 225 0.40 -29.29 10.68
C PHE A 225 -0.30 -27.96 10.45
N LEU A 226 -1.38 -27.75 11.18
CA LEU A 226 -1.97 -26.44 11.48
C LEU A 226 -1.69 -26.11 12.93
N ASP A 227 -1.40 -24.85 13.23
CA ASP A 227 -1.22 -24.37 14.60
C ASP A 227 -1.78 -22.95 14.72
N PHE A 228 -2.32 -22.60 15.90
CA PHE A 228 -3.07 -21.37 16.11
C PHE A 228 -2.50 -20.57 17.28
N PRO A 229 -2.14 -19.28 17.10
CA PRO A 229 -1.49 -18.48 18.14
C PRO A 229 -2.47 -17.64 18.96
N TRP A 230 -2.10 -17.32 20.20
CA TRP A 230 -2.72 -16.24 20.95
C TRP A 230 -2.17 -14.93 20.42
N ASN A 231 -3.05 -14.04 19.98
CA ASN A 231 -2.65 -12.67 19.65
C ASN A 231 -2.90 -11.83 20.89
N ASP A 232 -1.88 -11.15 21.42
CA ASP A 232 -2.08 -10.28 22.57
C ASP A 232 -2.62 -8.92 22.12
N GLY A 233 -1.98 -8.32 21.11
CA GLY A 233 -2.43 -7.07 20.48
C GLY A 233 -2.17 -5.81 21.29
N SER A 234 -1.64 -5.92 22.53
CA SER A 234 -1.33 -4.77 23.38
C SER A 234 -0.04 -4.02 23.01
N LYS A 235 0.78 -4.60 22.12
CA LYS A 235 2.07 -4.04 21.71
C LYS A 235 1.92 -3.19 20.47
N LYS A 236 2.62 -2.05 20.47
CA LYS A 236 2.73 -1.16 19.32
C LYS A 236 3.23 -1.89 18.08
N PHE A 237 4.22 -2.78 18.22
CA PHE A 237 4.75 -3.59 17.12
C PHE A 237 4.82 -5.07 17.51
N SER A 238 4.46 -5.94 16.56
CA SER A 238 4.67 -7.39 16.62
C SER A 238 5.33 -7.83 15.32
N ALA A 239 6.66 -7.74 15.27
CA ALA A 239 7.47 -8.06 14.10
C ALA A 239 8.77 -8.78 14.56
N PRO A 240 9.31 -9.72 13.76
CA PRO A 240 8.81 -10.19 12.46
C PRO A 240 7.63 -11.16 12.54
N PHE A 241 7.25 -11.60 13.75
CA PHE A 241 6.20 -12.60 13.96
C PHE A 241 5.04 -12.03 14.77
N VAL A 242 3.82 -12.51 14.46
CA VAL A 242 2.57 -12.10 15.10
C VAL A 242 1.99 -13.29 15.87
N GLY A 243 1.70 -13.06 17.15
CA GLY A 243 1.09 -14.03 18.05
C GLY A 243 2.06 -15.00 18.74
N SER A 244 1.56 -15.68 19.76
CA SER A 244 2.30 -16.61 20.62
C SER A 244 1.62 -17.98 20.64
N PHE A 245 2.31 -19.00 20.13
CA PHE A 245 1.78 -20.38 20.02
C PHE A 245 1.81 -21.16 21.35
N ASN A 246 2.51 -20.66 22.38
CA ASN A 246 2.65 -21.31 23.67
C ASN A 246 1.63 -20.84 24.73
N LEU A 247 0.84 -19.79 24.45
CA LEU A 247 -0.16 -19.24 25.38
C LEU A 247 -1.53 -19.91 25.20
N THR A 248 -1.55 -21.23 25.25
CA THR A 248 -2.70 -22.07 24.88
C THR A 248 -3.89 -21.92 25.83
N SER A 249 -3.69 -21.44 27.05
CA SER A 249 -4.78 -21.18 28.00
C SER A 249 -5.63 -19.96 27.67
N ASN A 250 -5.17 -19.07 26.78
CA ASN A 250 -5.82 -17.77 26.54
C ASN A 250 -6.87 -17.82 25.42
N HIS A 251 -6.89 -18.90 24.64
CA HIS A 251 -7.81 -19.10 23.52
C HIS A 251 -8.29 -20.55 23.44
N THR A 252 -9.19 -20.83 22.51
CA THR A 252 -9.65 -22.20 22.28
C THR A 252 -9.67 -22.54 20.80
N THR A 253 -9.44 -23.83 20.50
CA THR A 253 -9.69 -24.38 19.17
C THR A 253 -10.53 -25.65 19.27
N ALA A 254 -11.41 -25.87 18.31
CA ALA A 254 -12.21 -27.09 18.19
C ALA A 254 -12.25 -27.60 16.75
N LEU A 255 -12.03 -28.90 16.57
CA LEU A 255 -12.04 -29.58 15.27
C LEU A 255 -13.38 -30.27 15.04
N SER A 256 -13.92 -30.10 13.84
CA SER A 256 -15.02 -30.89 13.28
C SER A 256 -14.58 -31.55 11.99
N THR A 257 -14.90 -32.83 11.81
CA THR A 257 -14.63 -33.59 10.58
C THR A 257 -15.94 -34.01 9.93
N PHE A 258 -15.98 -34.00 8.61
CA PHE A 258 -17.19 -34.24 7.84
C PHE A 258 -16.99 -35.38 6.84
N SER A 259 -17.98 -36.26 6.70
CA SER A 259 -18.02 -37.22 5.60
C SER A 259 -18.47 -36.54 4.31
N MET A 260 -18.15 -37.15 3.16
CA MET A 260 -18.59 -36.67 1.83
C MET A 260 -20.11 -36.48 1.74
N ASP A 261 -20.90 -37.28 2.48
CA ASP A 261 -22.37 -37.23 2.48
C ASP A 261 -22.97 -36.16 3.42
N SER A 262 -22.13 -35.35 4.08
CA SER A 262 -22.56 -34.38 5.09
C SER A 262 -23.28 -33.14 4.55
N GLY A 263 -23.35 -32.98 3.22
CA GLY A 263 -23.92 -31.79 2.58
C GLY A 263 -23.07 -30.52 2.74
N ARG A 264 -21.79 -30.65 3.14
CA ARG A 264 -20.81 -29.56 3.31
C ARG A 264 -19.89 -29.38 2.09
N GLY A 265 -20.30 -29.88 0.92
CA GLY A 265 -19.50 -29.86 -0.30
C GLY A 265 -18.13 -30.52 -0.11
N ASP A 266 -17.07 -29.85 -0.55
CA ASP A 266 -15.68 -30.33 -0.49
C ASP A 266 -14.97 -30.11 0.86
N ILE A 267 -15.68 -29.60 1.88
CA ILE A 267 -15.12 -29.37 3.22
C ILE A 267 -15.06 -30.70 3.98
N LYS A 268 -13.85 -31.19 4.22
CA LYS A 268 -13.58 -32.44 4.97
C LYS A 268 -13.31 -32.22 6.45
N ALA A 269 -12.76 -31.06 6.80
CA ALA A 269 -12.52 -30.68 8.18
C ALA A 269 -12.65 -29.17 8.38
N GLN A 270 -12.99 -28.76 9.59
CA GLN A 270 -13.05 -27.36 9.97
C GLN A 270 -12.54 -27.20 11.40
N ILE A 271 -11.68 -26.21 11.60
CA ILE A 271 -11.22 -25.79 12.93
C ILE A 271 -11.77 -24.40 13.20
N ILE A 272 -12.42 -24.25 14.35
CA ILE A 272 -12.78 -22.94 14.87
C ILE A 272 -11.73 -22.50 15.89
N HIS A 273 -11.18 -21.29 15.72
CA HIS A 273 -10.24 -20.65 16.64
C HIS A 273 -10.94 -19.45 17.30
N ARG A 274 -11.14 -19.50 18.62
CA ARG A 274 -11.80 -18.43 19.38
C ARG A 274 -10.79 -17.63 20.20
N LEU A 275 -10.73 -16.33 19.95
CA LEU A 275 -9.92 -15.32 20.63
C LEU A 275 -10.88 -14.34 21.34
N VAL A 276 -11.02 -14.47 22.65
CA VAL A 276 -11.98 -13.69 23.45
C VAL A 276 -13.41 -13.82 22.89
N ASN A 277 -13.94 -12.76 22.28
CA ASN A 277 -15.30 -12.71 21.75
C ASN A 277 -15.37 -12.93 20.23
N ASN A 278 -14.22 -13.09 19.58
CA ASN A 278 -14.11 -13.28 18.14
C ASN A 278 -13.75 -14.73 17.82
N ALA A 279 -14.21 -15.22 16.67
CA ALA A 279 -13.89 -16.55 16.21
C ALA A 279 -13.66 -16.57 14.70
N PHE A 280 -12.70 -17.40 14.31
CA PHE A 280 -12.26 -17.57 12.93
C PHE A 280 -12.32 -19.05 12.57
N LEU A 281 -12.66 -19.33 11.33
CA LEU A 281 -12.78 -20.68 10.80
C LEU A 281 -11.64 -20.94 9.82
N THR A 282 -11.02 -22.10 9.95
CA THR A 282 -10.12 -22.69 8.94
C THR A 282 -10.78 -23.96 8.41
N SER A 283 -11.22 -23.93 7.16
CA SER A 283 -11.90 -25.05 6.49
C SER A 283 -10.96 -25.71 5.49
N LEU A 284 -10.88 -27.05 5.54
CA LEU A 284 -9.95 -27.86 4.76
C LEU A 284 -10.67 -28.78 3.78
N GLY A 285 -10.10 -28.92 2.59
CA GLY A 285 -10.57 -29.81 1.53
C GLY A 285 -9.42 -30.31 0.65
N GLY A 286 -9.74 -31.00 -0.44
CA GLY A 286 -8.76 -31.58 -1.37
C GLY A 286 -8.67 -33.11 -1.28
N ASP A 287 -7.46 -33.66 -1.38
CA ASP A 287 -7.20 -35.11 -1.32
C ASP A 287 -7.68 -35.74 0.01
N ASP A 288 -7.75 -37.06 0.08
CA ASP A 288 -8.19 -37.73 1.30
C ASP A 288 -7.13 -37.68 2.40
N PHE A 289 -7.53 -37.26 3.60
CA PHE A 289 -6.63 -37.07 4.74
C PHE A 289 -7.30 -37.37 6.08
N ALA A 290 -6.50 -37.77 7.05
CA ALA A 290 -6.85 -37.76 8.46
C ALA A 290 -6.30 -36.49 9.11
N ILE A 291 -7.10 -35.90 10.00
CA ILE A 291 -6.68 -34.78 10.84
C ILE A 291 -6.95 -35.08 12.31
N THR A 292 -5.94 -34.88 13.15
CA THR A 292 -6.04 -35.10 14.61
C THR A 292 -5.38 -33.97 15.37
N ARG A 293 -5.95 -33.62 16.54
CA ARG A 293 -5.28 -32.70 17.47
C ARG A 293 -4.13 -33.43 18.14
N ASP A 294 -2.95 -32.84 18.16
CA ASP A 294 -1.74 -33.50 18.68
C ASP A 294 -1.88 -33.82 20.17
N THR A 295 -2.33 -32.84 20.95
CA THR A 295 -2.67 -33.02 22.37
C THR A 295 -3.80 -32.07 22.80
N PRO A 296 -4.54 -32.36 23.88
CA PRO A 296 -5.54 -31.43 24.43
C PRO A 296 -4.97 -30.09 24.92
N HIS A 297 -3.65 -30.00 25.16
CA HIS A 297 -2.98 -28.82 25.73
C HIS A 297 -2.38 -27.88 24.70
N THR A 298 -2.41 -28.26 23.42
CA THR A 298 -1.87 -27.49 22.29
C THR A 298 -2.98 -27.14 21.32
N HIS A 299 -2.79 -26.12 20.49
CA HIS A 299 -3.69 -25.80 19.39
C HIS A 299 -3.15 -26.30 18.05
N ARG A 300 -2.32 -27.35 18.09
CA ARG A 300 -1.71 -27.97 16.92
C ARG A 300 -2.49 -29.18 16.45
N TYR A 301 -2.67 -29.28 15.14
CA TYR A 301 -3.38 -30.34 14.45
C TYR A 301 -2.49 -30.93 13.36
N THR A 302 -2.35 -32.25 13.36
CA THR A 302 -1.62 -33.01 12.36
C THR A 302 -2.54 -33.45 11.24
N ILE A 303 -2.11 -33.24 10.00
CA ILE A 303 -2.77 -33.71 8.76
C ILE A 303 -1.86 -34.77 8.12
N LEU A 304 -2.42 -35.95 7.89
CA LEU A 304 -1.74 -37.06 7.21
C LEU A 304 -2.59 -37.51 6.03
N SER A 305 -1.95 -37.74 4.88
CA SER A 305 -2.62 -38.34 3.74
C SER A 305 -3.16 -39.72 4.09
N ASN A 306 -4.40 -40.00 3.69
CA ASN A 306 -5.03 -41.32 3.80
C ASN A 306 -4.79 -42.20 2.57
N SER A 307 -4.04 -41.71 1.57
CA SER A 307 -3.82 -42.41 0.30
C SER A 307 -3.36 -43.85 0.54
N SER A 308 -4.30 -44.77 0.42
CA SER A 308 -4.14 -46.19 0.70
C SER A 308 -3.42 -46.82 -0.50
N GLY A 309 -2.13 -46.51 -0.68
CA GLY A 309 -1.41 -46.96 -1.88
C GLY A 309 -0.09 -46.30 -2.24
N GLY A 310 0.49 -45.43 -1.40
CA GLY A 310 1.81 -44.88 -1.70
C GLY A 310 1.81 -43.82 -2.82
N SER A 311 0.80 -42.95 -2.86
CA SER A 311 0.83 -41.76 -3.73
C SER A 311 2.02 -40.88 -3.37
N ASP A 312 2.79 -40.46 -4.37
CA ASP A 312 3.86 -39.49 -4.22
C ASP A 312 3.35 -38.04 -4.33
N SER A 313 2.06 -37.82 -4.58
CA SER A 313 1.42 -36.51 -4.62
C SER A 313 0.32 -36.36 -3.59
N PHE A 314 0.20 -35.18 -3.00
CA PHE A 314 -0.89 -34.80 -2.10
C PHE A 314 -1.20 -33.31 -2.25
N ALA A 315 -2.47 -32.95 -2.39
CA ALA A 315 -2.93 -31.57 -2.48
C ALA A 315 -4.12 -31.29 -1.54
N PHE A 316 -4.10 -30.13 -0.88
CA PHE A 316 -5.20 -29.66 -0.05
C PHE A 316 -5.37 -28.15 -0.14
N THR A 317 -6.56 -27.67 0.22
CA THR A 317 -6.85 -26.24 0.35
C THR A 317 -7.21 -25.90 1.79
N ALA A 318 -6.85 -24.68 2.21
CA ALA A 318 -7.23 -24.12 3.50
C ALA A 318 -7.86 -22.74 3.29
N THR A 319 -9.16 -22.64 3.60
CA THR A 319 -9.94 -21.41 3.50
C THR A 319 -10.16 -20.81 4.87
N PHE A 320 -9.87 -19.52 5.00
CA PHE A 320 -10.04 -18.75 6.23
C PHE A 320 -11.27 -17.83 6.13
N THR A 321 -12.13 -17.82 7.14
CA THR A 321 -13.27 -16.90 7.20
C THR A 321 -13.58 -16.45 8.63
N PRO A 322 -14.29 -15.32 8.81
CA PRO A 322 -14.99 -15.04 10.06
C PRO A 322 -16.02 -16.13 10.38
N GLU A 323 -16.29 -16.39 11.66
CA GLU A 323 -17.36 -17.32 12.08
C GLU A 323 -18.75 -16.89 11.56
N GLN A 324 -18.97 -15.58 11.39
CA GLN A 324 -20.25 -15.03 10.95
C GLN A 324 -20.56 -15.36 9.48
N ASN A 325 -19.54 -15.67 8.68
CA ASN A 325 -19.64 -15.94 7.25
C ASN A 325 -18.95 -17.28 6.92
N PRO A 326 -19.44 -18.42 7.44
CA PRO A 326 -18.82 -19.71 7.17
C PRO A 326 -18.97 -20.09 5.68
N PRO A 327 -17.95 -20.70 5.06
CA PRO A 327 -18.05 -21.13 3.67
C PRO A 327 -19.02 -22.32 3.56
N SER A 328 -19.86 -22.32 2.53
CA SER A 328 -20.70 -23.47 2.18
C SER A 328 -19.95 -24.53 1.37
N THR A 329 -18.94 -24.09 0.62
CA THR A 329 -18.01 -24.89 -0.19
C THR A 329 -16.66 -24.19 -0.19
N ILE A 330 -15.59 -24.90 -0.58
CA ILE A 330 -14.24 -24.32 -0.74
C ILE A 330 -13.67 -24.78 -2.09
N PRO A 331 -12.83 -23.95 -2.75
CA PRO A 331 -12.30 -24.28 -4.07
C PRO A 331 -11.30 -25.44 -3.98
N SER A 332 -11.19 -26.21 -5.07
CA SER A 332 -10.14 -27.23 -5.23
C SER A 332 -8.78 -26.57 -5.45
N ALA A 333 -7.68 -27.31 -5.26
CA ALA A 333 -6.34 -26.77 -5.52
C ALA A 333 -6.16 -26.28 -6.97
N ALA A 334 -6.77 -26.97 -7.94
CA ALA A 334 -6.74 -26.57 -9.34
C ALA A 334 -7.51 -25.26 -9.58
N ASP A 335 -8.71 -25.10 -8.98
CA ASP A 335 -9.49 -23.85 -9.10
C ASP A 335 -8.73 -22.66 -8.51
N VAL A 336 -8.01 -22.88 -7.40
CA VAL A 336 -7.17 -21.86 -6.77
C VAL A 336 -5.98 -21.48 -7.67
N GLU A 337 -5.31 -22.45 -8.28
CA GLU A 337 -4.23 -22.19 -9.25
C GLU A 337 -4.74 -21.40 -10.47
N ASP A 338 -5.87 -21.80 -11.05
CA ASP A 338 -6.47 -21.15 -12.22
C ASP A 338 -6.97 -19.73 -11.90
N SER A 339 -7.52 -19.53 -10.69
CA SER A 339 -7.90 -18.20 -10.17
C SER A 339 -6.68 -17.28 -10.06
N SER A 340 -5.60 -17.76 -9.44
CA SER A 340 -4.36 -17.01 -9.28
C SER A 340 -3.78 -16.59 -10.64
N LEU A 341 -3.66 -17.55 -11.55
CA LEU A 341 -3.13 -17.33 -12.89
C LEU A 341 -3.89 -16.23 -13.63
N ARG A 342 -5.23 -16.33 -13.68
CA ARG A 342 -6.06 -15.37 -14.39
C ARG A 342 -5.93 -13.97 -13.80
N ALA A 343 -6.07 -13.82 -12.48
CA ALA A 343 -6.09 -12.48 -11.89
C ALA A 343 -4.72 -11.78 -11.94
N TRP A 344 -3.61 -12.52 -11.85
CA TRP A 344 -2.28 -11.94 -12.01
C TRP A 344 -1.98 -11.57 -13.46
N GLN A 345 -2.38 -12.40 -14.43
CA GLN A 345 -2.30 -12.04 -15.84
C GLN A 345 -3.12 -10.79 -16.15
N ASP A 346 -4.36 -10.73 -15.68
CA ASP A 346 -5.23 -9.56 -15.85
C ASP A 346 -4.62 -8.32 -15.19
N TYR A 347 -4.05 -8.45 -13.99
CA TYR A 347 -3.38 -7.35 -13.31
C TYR A 347 -2.19 -6.82 -14.14
N TRP A 348 -1.28 -7.67 -14.58
CA TRP A 348 -0.09 -7.22 -15.31
C TRP A 348 -0.40 -6.69 -16.71
N THR A 349 -1.43 -7.22 -17.36
CA THR A 349 -1.80 -6.83 -18.73
C THR A 349 -2.78 -5.66 -18.78
N GLY A 350 -3.68 -5.53 -17.81
CA GLY A 350 -4.75 -4.53 -17.81
C GLY A 350 -4.42 -3.21 -17.12
N SER A 351 -3.38 -3.17 -16.30
CA SER A 351 -2.96 -1.96 -15.58
C SER A 351 -1.88 -1.16 -16.32
N GLY A 352 -1.57 0.03 -15.81
CA GLY A 352 -0.43 0.82 -16.27
C GLY A 352 0.89 0.05 -16.16
N PHE A 353 1.85 0.35 -17.02
CA PHE A 353 3.15 -0.30 -17.02
C PHE A 353 4.25 0.65 -17.47
N VAL A 354 5.41 0.54 -16.82
CA VAL A 354 6.62 1.28 -17.19
C VAL A 354 7.79 0.31 -17.35
N ASP A 355 8.54 0.50 -18.43
CA ASP A 355 9.84 -0.11 -18.67
C ASP A 355 10.89 0.99 -18.67
N VAL A 356 11.72 1.01 -17.63
CA VAL A 356 12.88 1.91 -17.49
C VAL A 356 14.18 1.18 -17.82
N PHE A 357 14.15 -0.12 -18.10
CA PHE A 357 15.32 -0.97 -18.26
C PHE A 357 15.69 -1.18 -19.73
N THR A 358 14.75 -1.60 -20.58
CA THR A 358 15.06 -2.02 -21.95
C THR A 358 15.60 -0.86 -22.77
N GLY A 359 16.85 -0.96 -23.20
CA GLY A 359 17.52 0.07 -24.01
C GLY A 359 18.09 1.25 -23.20
N SER A 360 17.91 1.27 -21.88
CA SER A 360 18.59 2.22 -21.00
C SER A 360 20.09 1.92 -20.93
N THR A 361 20.89 2.98 -20.91
CA THR A 361 22.36 2.91 -20.84
C THR A 361 22.90 3.13 -19.42
N ASP A 362 22.07 3.66 -18.53
CA ASP A 362 22.40 3.84 -17.12
C ASP A 362 22.38 2.48 -16.40
N ALA A 363 23.50 2.11 -15.77
CA ALA A 363 23.64 0.81 -15.09
C ALA A 363 22.67 0.64 -13.92
N ARG A 364 22.09 1.74 -13.42
CA ARG A 364 21.12 1.74 -12.31
C ARG A 364 19.72 1.29 -12.74
N ALA A 365 19.44 1.19 -14.04
CA ALA A 365 18.11 0.90 -14.55
C ALA A 365 17.56 -0.47 -14.13
N ASP A 366 18.43 -1.49 -14.03
CA ASP A 366 18.04 -2.84 -13.61
C ASP A 366 17.51 -2.86 -12.16
N GLU A 367 18.21 -2.19 -11.24
CA GLU A 367 17.78 -2.09 -9.83
C GLU A 367 16.50 -1.26 -9.69
N LEU A 368 16.36 -0.16 -10.45
CA LEU A 368 15.13 0.63 -10.38
C LEU A 368 13.93 -0.18 -10.91
N GLN A 369 14.09 -0.88 -12.03
CA GLN A 369 13.04 -1.75 -12.57
C GLN A 369 12.71 -2.90 -11.61
N ARG A 370 13.70 -3.49 -10.94
CA ARG A 370 13.48 -4.50 -9.89
C ARG A 370 12.59 -3.96 -8.78
N ARG A 371 12.90 -2.78 -8.23
CA ARG A 371 12.10 -2.13 -7.17
C ARG A 371 10.67 -1.87 -7.66
N ILE A 372 10.50 -1.35 -8.88
CA ILE A 372 9.18 -1.10 -9.47
C ILE A 372 8.35 -2.40 -9.52
N ILE A 373 8.87 -3.47 -10.13
CA ILE A 373 8.11 -4.71 -10.32
C ILE A 373 7.77 -5.37 -8.98
N LEU A 374 8.73 -5.45 -8.05
CA LEU A 374 8.49 -6.07 -6.75
C LEU A 374 7.54 -5.24 -5.88
N SER A 375 7.67 -3.91 -5.85
CA SER A 375 6.73 -3.04 -5.16
C SER A 375 5.32 -3.19 -5.71
N ARG A 376 5.13 -3.26 -7.03
CA ARG A 376 3.80 -3.49 -7.63
C ARG A 376 3.16 -4.79 -7.17
N TYR A 377 3.93 -5.88 -7.19
CA TYR A 377 3.44 -7.19 -6.71
C TYR A 377 3.07 -7.12 -5.23
N LEU A 378 3.97 -6.61 -4.38
CA LEU A 378 3.77 -6.58 -2.94
C LEU A 378 2.63 -5.65 -2.50
N MET A 379 2.49 -4.49 -3.13
CA MET A 379 1.35 -3.59 -2.89
C MET A 379 0.03 -4.30 -3.24
N ARG A 380 -0.04 -5.08 -4.33
CA ARG A 380 -1.26 -5.84 -4.63
C ARG A 380 -1.55 -6.94 -3.62
N VAL A 381 -0.52 -7.59 -3.08
CA VAL A 381 -0.70 -8.63 -2.03
C VAL A 381 -1.15 -8.03 -0.70
N ASN A 382 -0.57 -6.89 -0.30
CA ASN A 382 -0.69 -6.36 1.06
C ASN A 382 -1.65 -5.17 1.21
N GLU A 383 -1.94 -4.45 0.13
CA GLU A 383 -2.44 -3.06 0.17
C GLU A 383 -3.64 -2.83 -0.77
N ALA A 384 -4.32 -3.90 -1.18
CA ALA A 384 -5.40 -3.89 -2.20
C ALA A 384 -6.78 -4.33 -1.65
N GLY A 385 -6.96 -4.21 -0.33
CA GLY A 385 -8.22 -4.50 0.37
C GLY A 385 -9.23 -3.35 0.35
N ASP A 386 -10.27 -3.45 1.19
CA ASP A 386 -11.39 -2.50 1.29
C ASP A 386 -11.26 -1.45 2.40
N SER A 387 -10.16 -1.50 3.14
CA SER A 387 -9.76 -0.52 4.14
C SER A 387 -8.33 -0.09 3.87
N PRO A 388 -7.89 1.09 4.33
CA PRO A 388 -6.50 1.46 4.28
C PRO A 388 -5.67 0.37 4.98
N PRO A 389 -4.56 -0.03 4.37
CA PRO A 389 -3.63 -0.96 5.01
C PRO A 389 -2.89 -0.29 6.16
N GLN A 390 -2.38 -1.09 7.08
CA GLN A 390 -1.40 -0.61 8.06
C GLN A 390 -0.03 -0.49 7.39
N GLU A 391 0.92 0.17 8.05
CA GLU A 391 2.24 0.46 7.46
C GLU A 391 3.05 -0.79 7.07
N SER A 392 2.82 -1.93 7.74
CA SER A 392 3.45 -3.23 7.43
C SER A 392 2.56 -4.16 6.58
N GLY A 393 1.41 -3.67 6.10
CA GLY A 393 0.49 -4.43 5.27
C GLY A 393 -0.09 -5.66 5.96
N LEU A 394 -0.01 -6.81 5.28
CA LEU A 394 -0.43 -8.12 5.78
C LEU A 394 0.78 -9.01 6.13
N VAL A 395 1.94 -8.42 6.45
CA VAL A 395 3.16 -9.16 6.82
C VAL A 395 3.25 -9.40 8.32
N ASN A 396 3.12 -8.32 9.09
CA ASN A 396 3.20 -8.31 10.55
C ASN A 396 2.44 -7.09 11.10
N ASP A 397 2.35 -6.92 12.42
CA ASP A 397 1.61 -5.79 13.00
C ASP A 397 2.54 -4.64 13.37
N GLY A 398 2.29 -3.48 12.75
CA GLY A 398 2.75 -2.17 13.19
C GLY A 398 1.59 -1.35 13.70
N TRP A 399 1.84 -0.48 14.67
CA TRP A 399 0.83 0.38 15.29
C TRP A 399 -0.42 -0.38 15.72
N TYR A 400 -0.24 -1.49 16.44
CA TYR A 400 -1.33 -2.36 16.92
C TYR A 400 -2.14 -3.06 15.80
N GLY A 401 -1.62 -3.09 14.56
CA GLY A 401 -2.33 -3.61 13.39
C GLY A 401 -3.27 -2.58 12.74
N LYS A 402 -3.34 -1.37 13.31
CA LYS A 402 -4.21 -0.28 12.88
C LYS A 402 -3.60 0.47 11.70
N PHE A 403 -4.47 1.10 10.91
CA PHE A 403 -4.03 1.87 9.76
C PHE A 403 -4.03 3.35 10.05
N HIS A 404 -3.07 4.05 9.43
CA HIS A 404 -2.89 5.48 9.53
C HIS A 404 -3.50 6.15 8.29
N MET A 405 -4.49 7.02 8.49
CA MET A 405 -5.13 7.78 7.42
C MET A 405 -4.20 8.85 6.84
N GLU A 406 -3.19 9.27 7.60
CA GLU A 406 -2.13 10.13 7.10
C GLU A 406 -1.26 9.41 6.06
N MET A 407 -0.95 8.12 6.28
CA MET A 407 -0.22 7.32 5.29
C MET A 407 -1.10 6.84 4.13
N PHE A 408 -2.42 7.03 4.17
CA PHE A 408 -3.35 6.47 3.16
C PHE A 408 -3.02 6.97 1.75
N PHE A 409 -2.57 8.22 1.61
CA PHE A 409 -2.08 8.72 0.33
C PHE A 409 -0.92 7.87 -0.20
N TRP A 410 0.11 7.64 0.63
CA TRP A 410 1.29 6.87 0.23
C TRP A 410 0.95 5.41 -0.05
N HIS A 411 -0.03 4.84 0.63
CA HIS A 411 -0.49 3.48 0.40
C HIS A 411 -1.34 3.30 -0.85
N SER A 412 -2.03 4.35 -1.35
CA SER A 412 -3.12 4.12 -2.32
C SER A 412 -3.20 5.11 -3.48
N ALA A 413 -2.62 6.30 -3.39
CA ALA A 413 -2.71 7.29 -4.47
C ALA A 413 -2.06 6.80 -5.78
N HIS A 414 -1.03 5.95 -5.68
CA HIS A 414 -0.40 5.36 -6.86
C HIS A 414 -1.38 4.51 -7.70
N TRP A 415 -2.39 3.86 -7.10
CA TRP A 415 -3.35 3.04 -7.86
C TRP A 415 -4.06 3.85 -8.96
N ALA A 416 -4.36 5.12 -8.70
CA ALA A 416 -4.94 6.02 -9.71
C ALA A 416 -3.99 6.24 -10.89
N LEU A 417 -2.70 6.48 -10.63
CA LEU A 417 -1.70 6.77 -11.66
C LEU A 417 -1.33 5.53 -12.49
N TRP A 418 -1.48 4.34 -11.92
CA TRP A 418 -1.27 3.06 -12.59
C TRP A 418 -2.56 2.48 -13.17
N SER A 419 -3.64 3.28 -13.23
CA SER A 419 -4.95 2.90 -13.80
C SER A 419 -5.59 1.66 -13.16
N ASN A 420 -5.31 1.40 -11.88
CA ASN A 420 -5.90 0.35 -11.06
C ASN A 420 -7.12 0.85 -10.25
N TRP A 421 -8.10 1.44 -10.95
CA TRP A 421 -9.30 2.00 -10.33
C TRP A 421 -10.17 0.96 -9.63
N ASP A 422 -10.18 -0.27 -10.11
CA ASP A 422 -10.87 -1.41 -9.49
C ASP A 422 -10.27 -1.79 -8.13
N ILE A 423 -8.99 -1.49 -7.89
CA ILE A 423 -8.32 -1.68 -6.61
C ILE A 423 -8.57 -0.47 -5.71
N LEU A 424 -8.32 0.75 -6.20
CA LEU A 424 -8.52 1.97 -5.41
C LEU A 424 -9.96 2.12 -4.92
N SER A 425 -10.94 1.80 -5.77
CA SER A 425 -12.38 1.92 -5.45
C SER A 425 -12.84 1.01 -4.31
N ARG A 426 -12.07 -0.03 -3.96
CA ARG A 426 -12.36 -0.91 -2.81
C ARG A 426 -12.26 -0.13 -1.50
N SER A 427 -11.26 0.75 -1.36
CA SER A 427 -10.97 1.48 -0.12
C SER A 427 -11.35 2.96 -0.17
N ALA A 428 -11.23 3.64 -1.31
CA ALA A 428 -11.58 5.05 -1.49
C ALA A 428 -12.64 5.19 -2.61
N PRO A 429 -13.82 5.82 -2.37
CA PRO A 429 -14.20 6.61 -1.19
C PRO A 429 -14.72 5.80 0.00
N SER A 430 -14.93 4.48 -0.14
CA SER A 430 -15.67 3.66 0.83
C SER A 430 -15.29 3.91 2.29
N THR A 431 -14.00 4.02 2.60
CA THR A 431 -13.48 4.32 3.94
C THR A 431 -13.93 5.67 4.45
N TYR A 432 -13.77 6.73 3.66
CA TYR A 432 -14.24 8.07 4.02
C TYR A 432 -15.75 8.10 4.22
N SER A 433 -16.52 7.41 3.37
CA SER A 433 -17.98 7.29 3.53
C SER A 433 -18.35 6.59 4.85
N ARG A 434 -17.67 5.49 5.19
CA ARG A 434 -17.89 4.76 6.46
C ARG A 434 -17.52 5.60 7.68
N PHE A 435 -16.48 6.44 7.57
CA PHE A 435 -15.96 7.22 8.70
C PHE A 435 -16.57 8.61 8.84
N LEU A 436 -17.33 9.05 7.84
CA LEU A 436 -17.94 10.38 7.84
C LEU A 436 -18.76 10.66 9.13
N PRO A 437 -19.63 9.74 9.63
CA PRO A 437 -20.40 10.00 10.84
C PRO A 437 -19.54 10.22 12.09
N SER A 438 -18.51 9.39 12.30
CA SER A 438 -17.62 9.53 13.46
C SER A 438 -16.73 10.78 13.36
N SER A 439 -16.38 11.17 12.13
CA SER A 439 -15.54 12.34 11.85
C SER A 439 -16.30 13.66 12.02
N ILE A 440 -17.59 13.68 11.67
CA ILE A 440 -18.51 14.78 12.01
C ILE A 440 -18.69 14.87 13.52
N HIS A 441 -18.95 13.74 14.19
CA HIS A 441 -19.13 13.71 15.65
C HIS A 441 -17.89 14.22 16.38
N ARG A 442 -16.70 13.76 15.97
CA ARG A 442 -15.40 14.21 16.50
C ARG A 442 -15.24 15.72 16.37
N ALA A 443 -15.47 16.26 15.18
CA ALA A 443 -15.34 17.69 14.93
C ALA A 443 -16.37 18.50 15.74
N GLN A 444 -17.65 18.17 15.64
CA GLN A 444 -18.73 19.06 16.07
C GLN A 444 -19.18 18.82 17.51
N VAL A 445 -19.18 17.58 17.97
CA VAL A 445 -19.68 17.22 19.31
C VAL A 445 -18.55 17.18 20.32
N GLN A 446 -17.50 16.42 20.05
CA GLN A 446 -16.35 16.29 20.94
C GLN A 446 -15.50 17.57 20.94
N GLN A 447 -15.08 18.03 19.77
CA GLN A 447 -14.17 19.18 19.65
C GLN A 447 -14.91 20.52 19.60
N GLY A 448 -16.22 20.51 19.35
CA GLY A 448 -17.10 21.68 19.36
C GLY A 448 -17.01 22.57 18.12
N PHE A 449 -16.34 22.16 17.04
CA PHE A 449 -16.25 22.95 15.79
C PHE A 449 -17.64 23.19 15.19
N ALA A 450 -17.79 24.28 14.44
CA ALA A 450 -19.11 24.70 13.97
C ALA A 450 -19.69 23.77 12.90
N SER A 451 -18.82 23.12 12.11
CA SER A 451 -19.21 22.29 10.97
C SER A 451 -18.09 21.37 10.51
N GLY A 452 -18.46 20.40 9.66
CA GLY A 452 -17.54 19.55 8.94
C GLY A 452 -17.14 18.27 9.64
N ALA A 453 -16.30 17.49 8.96
CA ALA A 453 -15.72 16.24 9.40
C ALA A 453 -14.21 16.36 9.58
N ARG A 454 -13.72 16.00 10.77
CA ARG A 454 -12.29 15.87 11.04
C ARG A 454 -11.89 14.40 10.92
N TRP A 455 -11.09 14.02 9.95
CA TRP A 455 -10.64 12.63 9.75
C TRP A 455 -9.69 12.18 10.86
N PRO A 456 -9.68 10.88 11.27
CA PRO A 456 -8.79 10.40 12.31
C PRO A 456 -7.37 10.13 11.78
N LYS A 457 -6.32 10.26 12.60
CA LYS A 457 -4.95 9.87 12.21
C LYS A 457 -4.76 8.35 12.20
N MET A 458 -4.92 7.69 13.34
CA MET A 458 -4.80 6.23 13.50
C MET A 458 -6.17 5.62 13.83
N THR A 459 -6.61 4.63 13.07
CA THR A 459 -7.96 4.06 13.19
C THR A 459 -8.04 2.60 12.76
N ASP A 460 -9.24 2.03 12.81
CA ASP A 460 -9.52 0.61 12.63
C ASP A 460 -10.76 0.43 11.73
N PRO A 461 -11.03 -0.78 11.21
CA PRO A 461 -12.06 -0.97 10.19
C PRO A 461 -13.48 -1.08 10.76
N THR A 462 -13.68 -0.83 12.06
CA THR A 462 -15.05 -0.70 12.60
C THR A 462 -15.81 0.36 11.82
N THR A 463 -17.14 0.26 11.77
CA THR A 463 -17.99 1.28 11.14
C THR A 463 -18.85 1.90 12.24
N PRO A 464 -18.75 3.22 12.51
CA PRO A 464 -18.18 4.28 11.66
C PRO A 464 -16.68 4.62 11.90
N GLY A 465 -15.86 3.68 12.36
CA GLY A 465 -14.43 3.87 12.62
C GLY A 465 -14.17 4.57 13.94
N ARG A 466 -13.24 4.04 14.74
CA ARG A 466 -12.83 4.66 16.01
C ARG A 466 -11.46 5.30 15.87
N SER A 467 -11.37 6.59 16.16
CA SER A 467 -10.08 7.26 16.27
C SER A 467 -9.36 6.71 17.50
N SER A 468 -8.09 6.38 17.35
CA SER A 468 -7.29 5.93 18.48
C SER A 468 -6.84 7.14 19.31
N PRO A 469 -6.92 7.07 20.66
CA PRO A 469 -6.33 8.08 21.53
C PRO A 469 -4.84 8.30 21.26
N GLY A 470 -4.32 9.43 21.72
CA GLY A 470 -2.91 9.80 21.63
C GLY A 470 -2.70 11.21 21.10
N GLN A 471 -1.67 11.89 21.58
CA GLN A 471 -1.45 13.30 21.31
C GLN A 471 -1.23 13.60 19.82
N ILE A 472 -0.29 12.89 19.17
CA ILE A 472 -0.07 13.01 17.72
C ILE A 472 -1.35 12.65 16.96
N ASN A 473 -2.02 11.56 17.36
CA ASN A 473 -3.26 11.11 16.71
C ASN A 473 -4.38 12.16 16.71
N ASN A 474 -4.36 13.07 17.69
CA ASN A 474 -5.38 14.10 17.91
C ASN A 474 -4.94 15.51 17.49
N LEU A 475 -3.67 15.75 17.13
CA LEU A 475 -3.14 17.07 16.82
C LEU A 475 -2.49 17.17 15.44
N LEU A 476 -2.24 16.05 14.76
CA LEU A 476 -1.86 16.04 13.35
C LEU A 476 -3.06 16.42 12.46
N ILE A 477 -2.81 17.14 11.35
CA ILE A 477 -3.85 17.62 10.44
C ILE A 477 -3.51 17.52 8.95
N TRP A 478 -2.31 17.09 8.55
CA TRP A 478 -1.91 17.11 7.14
C TRP A 478 -2.68 16.07 6.31
N GLU A 479 -3.36 15.13 6.96
CA GLU A 479 -4.19 14.14 6.31
C GLU A 479 -5.58 14.61 5.90
N GLN A 480 -5.99 15.77 6.41
CA GLN A 480 -7.34 16.28 6.28
C GLN A 480 -7.69 16.60 4.81
N PRO A 481 -6.77 17.10 3.97
CA PRO A 481 -7.04 17.32 2.54
C PRO A 481 -6.97 16.05 1.65
N HIS A 482 -6.44 14.91 2.12
CA HIS A 482 -6.31 13.68 1.31
C HIS A 482 -7.56 13.25 0.53
N PRO A 483 -8.78 13.21 1.11
CA PRO A 483 -9.97 12.79 0.36
C PRO A 483 -10.25 13.68 -0.85
N LEU A 484 -9.85 14.96 -0.82
CA LEU A 484 -10.02 15.88 -1.93
C LEU A 484 -9.09 15.51 -3.09
N MET A 485 -7.84 15.10 -2.80
CA MET A 485 -6.92 14.56 -3.81
C MET A 485 -7.49 13.29 -4.48
N PHE A 486 -7.98 12.34 -3.69
CA PHE A 486 -8.57 11.11 -4.22
C PHE A 486 -9.80 11.40 -5.10
N ALA A 487 -10.67 12.31 -4.65
CA ALA A 487 -11.83 12.74 -5.42
C ALA A 487 -11.41 13.32 -6.78
N MET A 488 -10.42 14.23 -6.80
CA MET A 488 -9.92 14.84 -8.04
C MET A 488 -9.31 13.82 -9.01
N TYR A 489 -8.56 12.84 -8.49
CA TYR A 489 -8.04 11.76 -9.32
C TYR A 489 -9.18 10.93 -9.94
N GLU A 490 -10.21 10.58 -9.17
CA GLU A 490 -11.32 9.79 -9.70
C GLU A 490 -12.14 10.58 -10.73
N LEU A 491 -12.40 11.87 -10.47
CA LEU A 491 -13.07 12.75 -11.42
C LEU A 491 -12.28 12.85 -12.74
N ARG A 492 -10.95 12.97 -12.66
CA ARG A 492 -10.05 12.96 -13.84
C ARG A 492 -10.21 11.67 -14.65
N SER A 493 -10.35 10.52 -13.99
CA SER A 493 -10.46 9.21 -14.65
C SER A 493 -11.70 9.07 -15.54
N VAL A 494 -12.77 9.81 -15.25
CA VAL A 494 -14.04 9.77 -16.00
C VAL A 494 -14.26 10.98 -16.91
N SER A 495 -13.52 12.07 -16.71
CA SER A 495 -13.70 13.34 -17.44
C SER A 495 -13.27 13.28 -18.92
N GLY A 496 -12.47 12.28 -19.32
CA GLY A 496 -12.00 12.10 -20.69
C GLY A 496 -12.86 11.19 -21.58
N LEU A 497 -14.02 10.70 -21.09
CA LEU A 497 -14.79 9.62 -21.73
C LEU A 497 -15.72 10.05 -22.89
N GLY A 498 -15.73 11.32 -23.31
CA GLY A 498 -16.57 11.81 -24.42
C GLY A 498 -18.06 11.85 -24.09
N ASP A 499 -18.92 11.71 -25.11
CA ASP A 499 -20.39 11.86 -24.99
C ASP A 499 -21.05 10.85 -24.03
N ASP A 500 -20.44 9.67 -23.84
CA ASP A 500 -20.91 8.62 -22.90
C ASP A 500 -20.37 8.83 -21.46
N GLY A 501 -19.54 9.86 -21.24
CA GLY A 501 -18.89 10.14 -19.96
C GLY A 501 -19.74 10.92 -18.95
N GLY A 502 -20.81 11.57 -19.40
CA GLY A 502 -21.62 12.47 -18.58
C GLY A 502 -22.25 11.80 -17.36
N GLU A 503 -22.83 10.60 -17.53
CA GLU A 503 -23.47 9.86 -16.44
C GLU A 503 -22.45 9.40 -15.39
N LYS A 504 -21.35 8.78 -15.80
CA LYS A 504 -20.28 8.34 -14.89
C LYS A 504 -19.64 9.50 -14.14
N ARG A 505 -19.49 10.64 -14.81
CA ARG A 505 -18.98 11.86 -14.19
C ARG A 505 -19.91 12.36 -13.10
N GLU A 506 -21.21 12.41 -13.36
CA GLU A 506 -22.23 12.77 -12.37
C GLU A 506 -22.24 11.78 -11.20
N GLU A 507 -22.15 10.48 -11.47
CA GLU A 507 -22.05 9.45 -10.43
C GLU A 507 -20.83 9.68 -9.51
N VAL A 508 -19.66 9.98 -10.07
CA VAL A 508 -18.46 10.29 -9.28
C VAL A 508 -18.65 11.56 -8.46
N LEU A 509 -19.18 12.63 -9.05
CA LEU A 509 -19.44 13.90 -8.37
C LEU A 509 -20.36 13.71 -7.15
N GLN A 510 -21.48 13.00 -7.34
CA GLN A 510 -22.43 12.70 -6.27
C GLN A 510 -21.84 11.78 -5.20
N LYS A 511 -21.07 10.76 -5.61
CA LYS A 511 -20.45 9.79 -4.71
C LYS A 511 -19.53 10.43 -3.67
N TRP A 512 -18.77 11.46 -4.06
CA TRP A 512 -17.86 12.16 -3.14
C TRP A 512 -18.44 13.42 -2.50
N SER A 513 -19.61 13.89 -2.94
CA SER A 513 -20.17 15.21 -2.57
C SER A 513 -20.17 15.46 -1.06
N SER A 514 -20.68 14.51 -0.24
CA SER A 514 -20.69 14.67 1.22
C SER A 514 -19.30 14.65 1.84
N ILE A 515 -18.38 13.82 1.32
CA ILE A 515 -16.99 13.76 1.82
C ILE A 515 -16.28 15.08 1.53
N VAL A 516 -16.39 15.60 0.31
CA VAL A 516 -15.78 16.87 -0.11
C VAL A 516 -16.30 18.02 0.74
N ARG A 517 -17.63 18.15 0.87
CA ARG A 517 -18.25 19.23 1.64
C ARG A 517 -17.87 19.21 3.10
N GLU A 518 -17.99 18.06 3.75
CA GLU A 518 -17.72 17.99 5.18
C GLU A 518 -16.23 18.12 5.48
N THR A 519 -15.35 17.66 4.59
CA THR A 519 -13.91 17.94 4.69
C THR A 519 -13.63 19.44 4.61
N ALA A 520 -14.12 20.12 3.55
CA ALA A 520 -13.90 21.55 3.36
C ALA A 520 -14.55 22.42 4.45
N ASN A 521 -15.73 22.02 4.94
CA ASN A 521 -16.41 22.67 6.07
C ASN A 521 -15.58 22.64 7.35
N TRP A 522 -14.93 21.51 7.65
CA TRP A 522 -14.08 21.44 8.84
C TRP A 522 -12.78 22.19 8.62
N MET A 523 -12.19 22.08 7.43
CA MET A 523 -10.98 22.82 7.08
C MET A 523 -11.19 24.34 7.25
N ALA A 524 -12.34 24.86 6.78
CA ALA A 524 -12.70 26.25 6.96
C ALA A 524 -13.05 26.61 8.43
N SER A 525 -13.65 25.69 9.19
CA SER A 525 -13.98 25.91 10.60
C SER A 525 -12.75 25.84 11.52
N PHE A 526 -11.70 25.13 11.13
CA PHE A 526 -10.46 25.00 11.91
C PHE A 526 -9.55 26.21 11.73
N ALA A 527 -9.50 26.79 10.52
CA ALA A 527 -8.73 28.00 10.24
C ALA A 527 -9.29 29.20 11.02
N TRP A 528 -8.46 29.85 11.82
CA TRP A 528 -8.91 30.90 12.74
C TRP A 528 -8.61 32.30 12.19
N PHE A 529 -9.64 33.13 12.05
CA PHE A 529 -9.44 34.52 11.61
C PHE A 529 -8.80 35.38 12.70
N ASN A 530 -7.53 35.73 12.50
CA ASN A 530 -6.79 36.63 13.36
C ASN A 530 -7.10 38.08 13.04
N SER A 531 -8.00 38.68 13.81
CA SER A 531 -8.40 40.09 13.64
C SER A 531 -7.26 41.11 13.75
N SER A 532 -6.10 40.74 14.34
CA SER A 532 -4.96 41.64 14.48
C SER A 532 -4.08 41.66 13.24
N THR A 533 -3.87 40.50 12.60
CA THR A 533 -3.05 40.36 11.39
C THR A 533 -3.89 40.42 10.10
N GLY A 534 -5.20 40.17 10.19
CA GLY A 534 -6.13 40.17 9.08
C GLY A 534 -6.09 38.92 8.21
N VAL A 535 -5.54 37.81 8.72
CA VAL A 535 -5.41 36.53 8.00
C VAL A 535 -6.01 35.38 8.81
N TYR A 536 -6.20 34.23 8.17
CA TYR A 536 -6.58 32.97 8.81
C TYR A 536 -5.34 32.16 9.20
N ASP A 537 -5.18 31.90 10.49
CA ASP A 537 -4.09 31.11 11.05
C ASP A 537 -4.48 29.62 11.18
N LEU A 538 -3.50 28.74 11.02
CA LEU A 538 -3.59 27.31 11.36
C LEU A 538 -2.82 27.04 12.65
N GLY A 539 -3.49 26.45 13.63
CA GLY A 539 -2.92 26.19 14.96
C GLY A 539 -2.58 27.46 15.74
N PRO A 540 -2.07 27.35 16.98
CA PRO A 540 -1.91 26.12 17.77
C PRO A 540 -3.23 25.68 18.48
N PRO A 541 -3.32 24.42 18.96
CA PRO A 541 -2.28 23.41 18.92
C PRO A 541 -2.35 22.53 17.66
N MET A 542 -1.20 22.16 17.12
CA MET A 542 -1.10 21.19 16.01
C MET A 542 0.33 20.64 15.85
N TYR A 543 0.45 19.43 15.30
CA TYR A 543 1.74 18.94 14.78
C TYR A 543 1.85 19.22 13.29
N VAL A 544 3.07 19.51 12.84
CA VAL A 544 3.42 19.43 11.41
C VAL A 544 3.60 17.97 10.98
N VAL A 545 3.69 17.74 9.67
CA VAL A 545 3.96 16.41 9.08
C VAL A 545 5.17 15.69 9.67
N SER A 546 6.22 16.40 10.12
CA SER A 546 7.41 15.80 10.75
C SER A 546 7.20 15.28 12.17
N GLU A 547 6.05 15.56 12.80
CA GLU A 547 5.68 15.13 14.16
C GLU A 547 6.67 15.53 15.28
N ASP A 548 7.65 16.40 15.01
CA ASP A 548 8.79 16.72 15.90
C ASP A 548 8.74 18.13 16.53
N THR A 549 7.73 18.94 16.18
CA THR A 549 7.57 20.31 16.71
C THR A 549 6.77 20.35 18.02
N SER A 550 6.97 21.38 18.85
CA SER A 550 6.10 21.64 20.01
C SER A 550 4.68 22.01 19.55
N PRO A 551 3.66 21.17 19.80
CA PRO A 551 2.35 21.40 19.19
C PRO A 551 1.64 22.65 19.70
N ASN A 552 2.01 23.17 20.89
CA ASN A 552 1.43 24.40 21.44
C ASN A 552 2.05 25.68 20.85
N ASP A 553 3.19 25.58 20.18
CA ASP A 553 3.90 26.71 19.60
C ASP A 553 3.78 26.73 18.07
N THR A 554 3.50 25.58 17.45
CA THR A 554 3.34 25.44 16.01
C THR A 554 2.12 26.21 15.50
N VAL A 555 2.40 27.21 14.66
CA VAL A 555 1.41 28.04 13.97
C VAL A 555 1.85 28.27 12.53
N ASN A 556 0.88 28.28 11.61
CA ASN A 556 1.11 28.56 10.18
C ASN A 556 2.27 27.78 9.52
N PRO A 557 2.28 26.43 9.60
CA PRO A 557 3.31 25.64 8.92
C PRO A 557 3.26 25.74 7.40
N SER A 558 4.41 25.81 6.74
CA SER A 558 4.46 26.05 5.29
C SER A 558 3.74 24.97 4.49
N PHE A 559 4.00 23.69 4.77
CA PHE A 559 3.44 22.57 4.02
C PHE A 559 1.91 22.49 4.19
N GLU A 560 1.45 22.57 5.44
CA GLU A 560 0.05 22.50 5.80
C GLU A 560 -0.74 23.68 5.21
N LEU A 561 -0.20 24.92 5.25
CA LEU A 561 -0.83 26.08 4.60
C LEU A 561 -1.02 25.86 3.09
N ALA A 562 0.04 25.40 2.40
CA ALA A 562 -0.02 25.13 0.97
C ALA A 562 -1.05 24.02 0.65
N TYR A 563 -1.07 22.95 1.44
CA TYR A 563 -2.01 21.86 1.24
C TYR A 563 -3.46 22.26 1.57
N TRP A 564 -3.66 23.11 2.58
CA TRP A 564 -4.97 23.65 2.92
C TRP A 564 -5.54 24.49 1.79
N LYS A 565 -4.72 25.38 1.22
CA LYS A 565 -5.09 26.21 0.08
C LYS A 565 -5.45 25.37 -1.14
N LEU A 566 -4.63 24.35 -1.44
CA LEU A 566 -4.88 23.41 -2.53
C LEU A 566 -6.18 22.62 -2.32
N GLY A 567 -6.37 22.06 -1.12
CA GLY A 567 -7.54 21.28 -0.75
C GLY A 567 -8.82 22.08 -0.88
N LEU A 568 -8.88 23.28 -0.30
CA LEU A 568 -10.04 24.17 -0.47
C LEU A 568 -10.28 24.48 -1.96
N GLY A 569 -9.23 24.75 -2.75
CA GLY A 569 -9.36 24.96 -4.20
C GLY A 569 -9.99 23.77 -4.94
N PHE A 570 -9.65 22.54 -4.56
CA PHE A 570 -10.30 21.34 -5.10
C PHE A 570 -11.76 21.22 -4.66
N ALA A 571 -12.08 21.55 -3.42
CA ALA A 571 -13.46 21.55 -2.94
C ALA A 571 -14.32 22.59 -3.68
N GLU A 572 -13.78 23.79 -3.92
CA GLU A 572 -14.43 24.82 -4.74
C GLU A 572 -14.69 24.31 -6.15
N THR A 573 -13.65 23.77 -6.80
CA THR A 573 -13.77 23.16 -8.15
C THR A 573 -14.84 22.08 -8.15
N TRP A 574 -14.87 21.19 -7.16
CA TRP A 574 -15.85 20.11 -7.08
C TRP A 574 -17.31 20.62 -7.03
N VAL A 575 -17.57 21.66 -6.24
CA VAL A 575 -18.91 22.25 -6.12
C VAL A 575 -19.31 22.99 -7.38
N GLU A 576 -18.37 23.67 -8.04
CA GLU A 576 -18.61 24.27 -9.37
C GLU A 576 -18.95 23.20 -10.41
N GLU A 577 -18.28 22.05 -10.36
CA GLU A 577 -18.50 20.93 -11.27
C GLU A 577 -19.84 20.20 -11.05
N LEU A 578 -20.42 20.35 -9.86
CA LEU A 578 -21.81 19.99 -9.53
C LEU A 578 -22.83 21.06 -10.01
N GLY A 579 -22.37 22.19 -10.54
CA GLY A 579 -23.22 23.31 -10.96
C GLY A 579 -23.80 24.12 -9.79
N GLU A 580 -23.15 24.06 -8.63
CA GLU A 580 -23.60 24.71 -7.40
C GLU A 580 -22.75 25.95 -7.05
N GLU A 581 -23.28 26.79 -6.16
CA GLU A 581 -22.54 27.95 -5.65
C GLU A 581 -21.58 27.51 -4.53
N VAL A 582 -20.30 27.84 -4.71
CA VAL A 582 -19.25 27.60 -3.72
C VAL A 582 -19.53 28.39 -2.43
N PRO A 583 -19.54 27.74 -1.25
CA PRO A 583 -19.68 28.42 0.03
C PRO A 583 -18.63 29.53 0.22
N GLN A 584 -19.10 30.76 0.49
CA GLN A 584 -18.23 31.93 0.58
C GLN A 584 -17.13 31.78 1.65
N VAL A 585 -17.43 31.11 2.78
CA VAL A 585 -16.45 30.87 3.85
C VAL A 585 -15.23 30.05 3.37
N TRP A 586 -15.41 29.16 2.39
CA TRP A 586 -14.28 28.39 1.84
C TRP A 586 -13.35 29.31 1.05
N LYS A 587 -13.90 30.22 0.24
CA LYS A 587 -13.15 31.23 -0.51
C LYS A 587 -12.44 32.20 0.43
N ASP A 588 -13.17 32.73 1.42
CA ASP A 588 -12.63 33.67 2.40
C ASP A 588 -11.42 33.08 3.14
N VAL A 589 -11.51 31.81 3.55
CA VAL A 589 -10.39 31.10 4.18
C VAL A 589 -9.27 30.88 3.16
N ARG A 590 -9.54 30.27 2.00
CA ARG A 590 -8.51 29.93 0.99
C ARG A 590 -7.71 31.14 0.54
N GLU A 591 -8.37 32.28 0.32
CA GLU A 591 -7.75 33.54 -0.12
C GLU A 591 -7.12 34.31 1.05
N GLY A 592 -7.63 34.11 2.27
CA GLY A 592 -7.21 34.82 3.47
C GLY A 592 -6.23 34.08 4.38
N LEU A 593 -5.77 32.87 4.02
CA LEU A 593 -4.76 32.13 4.80
C LEU A 593 -3.48 32.96 5.03
N ALA A 594 -2.84 32.72 6.17
CA ALA A 594 -1.53 33.29 6.45
C ALA A 594 -0.52 32.96 5.34
N LYS A 595 0.42 33.88 5.10
CA LYS A 595 1.48 33.68 4.11
C LYS A 595 2.43 32.60 4.59
N LEU A 596 3.00 31.84 3.66
CA LEU A 596 4.04 30.87 3.99
C LEU A 596 5.23 31.58 4.66
N PRO A 597 5.72 31.08 5.81
CA PRO A 597 6.82 31.70 6.54
C PRO A 597 8.13 31.61 5.76
N LEU A 598 8.86 32.74 5.70
CA LEU A 598 10.11 32.89 4.96
C LEU A 598 11.28 33.23 5.89
N GLU A 599 12.48 32.80 5.51
CA GLU A 599 13.74 33.12 6.19
C GLU A 599 14.81 33.56 5.19
N GLN A 600 15.69 34.47 5.62
CA GLN A 600 16.84 34.91 4.84
C GLN A 600 18.10 34.23 5.38
N ILE A 601 18.78 33.46 4.53
CA ILE A 601 20.01 32.72 4.87
C ILE A 601 21.04 33.00 3.80
N ASP A 602 22.21 33.54 4.15
CA ASP A 602 23.33 33.76 3.23
C ASP A 602 22.97 34.53 1.93
N ASN A 603 22.00 35.44 1.99
CA ASN A 603 21.39 36.23 0.90
C ASN A 603 20.40 35.46 -0.01
N GLU A 604 20.02 34.26 0.38
CA GLU A 604 18.97 33.46 -0.24
C GLU A 604 17.70 33.49 0.63
N THR A 605 16.54 33.36 -0.01
CA THR A 605 15.26 33.25 0.67
C THR A 605 14.83 31.79 0.65
N VAL A 606 14.46 31.24 1.81
CA VAL A 606 13.93 29.88 1.95
C VAL A 606 12.62 29.86 2.72
N TYR A 607 11.83 28.80 2.58
CA TYR A 607 10.67 28.55 3.44
C TYR A 607 11.08 28.00 4.80
N ARG A 608 10.27 28.28 5.83
CA ARG A 608 10.45 27.77 7.20
C ARG A 608 9.48 26.63 7.48
N VAL A 609 9.80 25.79 8.47
CA VAL A 609 8.87 24.73 8.89
C VAL A 609 7.54 25.34 9.36
N TYR A 610 7.58 26.34 10.24
CA TYR A 610 6.40 27.07 10.69
C TYR A 610 6.72 28.53 11.10
N GLU A 611 5.68 29.34 11.30
CA GLU A 611 5.82 30.77 11.63
C GLU A 611 6.30 30.97 13.08
N GLY A 612 7.27 31.87 13.27
CA GLY A 612 7.78 32.19 14.61
C GLY A 612 8.78 31.18 15.16
N LEU A 613 9.20 30.19 14.34
CA LEU A 613 10.36 29.35 14.63
C LEU A 613 11.62 30.22 14.80
N GLU A 614 12.67 29.68 15.42
CA GLU A 614 13.96 30.38 15.61
C GLU A 614 14.81 30.39 14.33
N ASP A 615 15.63 31.43 14.15
CA ASP A 615 16.37 31.69 12.89
C ASP A 615 17.55 30.70 12.65
N ASP A 616 17.93 29.88 13.63
CA ASP A 616 19.00 28.88 13.51
C ASP A 616 18.48 27.43 13.42
N PHE A 617 17.17 27.24 13.22
CA PHE A 617 16.52 25.92 13.19
C PHE A 617 17.13 24.96 12.15
N TRP A 618 17.67 25.47 11.03
CA TRP A 618 18.34 24.66 10.01
C TRP A 618 19.56 23.89 10.50
N THR A 619 20.09 24.26 11.67
CA THR A 619 21.21 23.59 12.32
C THR A 619 20.80 22.82 13.56
N ASP A 620 19.54 22.91 13.98
CA ASP A 620 19.00 22.17 15.12
C ASP A 620 18.40 20.84 14.64
N PRO A 621 18.97 19.69 15.08
CA PRO A 621 18.38 18.38 14.84
C PRO A 621 16.97 18.20 15.43
N ALA A 622 16.46 19.10 16.27
CA ALA A 622 15.06 19.06 16.69
C ALA A 622 14.08 19.26 15.53
N TYR A 623 14.48 19.97 14.46
CA TYR A 623 13.60 20.36 13.35
C TYR A 623 14.07 19.84 11.99
N THR A 624 15.27 19.26 11.91
CA THR A 624 15.92 18.82 10.66
C THR A 624 16.22 17.32 10.64
N ASN A 625 15.49 16.55 11.43
CA ASN A 625 15.82 15.15 11.72
C ASN A 625 14.71 14.15 11.38
N ASP A 626 13.50 14.63 11.08
CA ASP A 626 12.37 13.80 10.65
C ASP A 626 11.99 14.06 9.19
N HIS A 627 10.71 14.01 8.82
CA HIS A 627 10.25 14.22 7.44
C HIS A 627 10.67 15.58 6.84
N PRO A 628 11.33 15.63 5.67
CA PRO A 628 11.75 16.88 5.01
C PRO A 628 10.58 17.59 4.30
N ALA A 629 9.55 17.97 5.07
CA ALA A 629 8.26 18.50 4.62
C ALA A 629 8.33 19.61 3.55
N LEU A 630 9.33 20.48 3.67
CA LEU A 630 9.49 21.65 2.82
C LEU A 630 9.69 21.30 1.34
N VAL A 631 10.26 20.13 1.03
CA VAL A 631 10.38 19.67 -0.37
C VAL A 631 9.03 19.24 -0.96
N GLY A 632 8.04 19.00 -0.10
CA GLY A 632 6.67 18.70 -0.48
C GLY A 632 5.93 19.89 -1.10
N LEU A 633 6.35 21.14 -0.81
CA LEU A 633 5.75 22.37 -1.36
C LEU A 633 5.79 22.43 -2.88
N HIS A 634 6.88 21.93 -3.47
CA HIS A 634 7.05 21.78 -4.91
C HIS A 634 7.74 20.46 -5.21
N GLY A 635 6.95 19.39 -5.07
CA GLY A 635 7.42 18.02 -5.26
C GLY A 635 6.26 17.07 -5.14
N TRP A 636 5.79 16.89 -3.90
CA TRP A 636 4.55 16.17 -3.66
C TRP A 636 3.32 16.99 -4.09
N LEU A 637 3.17 18.21 -3.57
CA LEU A 637 2.07 19.09 -3.96
C LEU A 637 2.36 19.76 -5.31
N PRO A 638 1.36 19.87 -6.21
CA PRO A 638 1.46 20.71 -7.40
C PRO A 638 1.72 22.18 -7.01
N PRO A 639 2.23 23.01 -7.93
CA PRO A 639 2.36 24.45 -7.69
C PRO A 639 1.05 25.05 -7.17
N THR A 640 1.11 25.71 -6.02
CA THR A 640 0.02 26.52 -5.47
C THR A 640 0.36 28.00 -5.66
N GLU A 641 -0.65 28.85 -5.71
CA GLU A 641 -0.50 30.28 -6.05
C GLU A 641 0.50 31.04 -5.16
N ASP A 642 0.66 30.62 -3.90
CA ASP A 642 1.52 31.30 -2.91
C ASP A 642 2.93 30.68 -2.81
N VAL A 643 3.20 29.60 -3.54
CA VAL A 643 4.51 28.97 -3.57
C VAL A 643 5.32 29.57 -4.74
N ASP A 644 6.32 30.37 -4.40
CA ASP A 644 7.33 30.86 -5.32
C ASP A 644 8.27 29.69 -5.68
N LEU A 645 8.35 29.36 -6.97
CA LEU A 645 9.09 28.20 -7.45
C LEU A 645 10.61 28.34 -7.29
N GLU A 646 11.15 29.56 -7.35
CA GLU A 646 12.58 29.79 -7.14
C GLU A 646 12.94 29.64 -5.65
N ILE A 647 12.08 30.14 -4.75
CA ILE A 647 12.23 29.93 -3.29
C ILE A 647 12.07 28.45 -2.97
N ALA A 648 11.08 27.75 -3.56
CA ALA A 648 10.87 26.33 -3.34
C ALA A 648 12.06 25.49 -3.79
N LYS A 649 12.66 25.82 -4.95
CA LYS A 649 13.89 25.19 -5.43
C LYS A 649 15.06 25.42 -4.46
N THR A 650 15.29 26.67 -4.07
CA THR A 650 16.38 27.04 -3.13
C THR A 650 16.19 26.34 -1.78
N THR A 651 14.94 26.25 -1.30
CA THR A 651 14.58 25.52 -0.09
C THR A 651 14.89 24.02 -0.23
N ALA A 652 14.55 23.40 -1.37
CA ALA A 652 14.85 21.99 -1.61
C ALA A 652 16.35 21.69 -1.64
N GLU A 653 17.13 22.55 -2.29
CA GLU A 653 18.60 22.45 -2.32
C GLU A 653 19.21 22.60 -0.93
N LYS A 654 18.68 23.51 -0.09
CA LYS A 654 19.09 23.65 1.31
C LYS A 654 18.79 22.40 2.12
N VAL A 655 17.60 21.81 1.96
CA VAL A 655 17.22 20.53 2.60
C VAL A 655 18.21 19.43 2.23
N TRP A 656 18.58 19.29 0.94
CA TRP A 656 19.49 18.24 0.50
C TRP A 656 20.86 18.27 1.18
N GLY A 657 21.33 19.46 1.58
CA GLY A 657 22.61 19.64 2.25
C GLY A 657 22.55 19.67 3.79
N SER A 658 21.38 19.98 4.37
CA SER A 658 21.27 20.30 5.80
C SER A 658 20.47 19.28 6.59
N TRP A 659 19.56 18.55 5.94
CA TRP A 659 18.67 17.61 6.62
C TRP A 659 19.37 16.32 7.00
N ASN A 660 19.07 15.77 8.18
CA ASN A 660 19.61 14.48 8.60
C ASN A 660 18.91 13.31 7.90
N ILE A 661 19.38 13.00 6.69
CA ILE A 661 18.86 11.91 5.87
C ILE A 661 18.99 10.51 6.51
N SER A 662 19.81 10.34 7.56
CA SER A 662 19.93 9.03 8.23
C SER A 662 18.69 8.64 9.03
N ASN A 663 17.84 9.62 9.32
CA ASN A 663 16.63 9.46 10.11
C ASN A 663 15.35 9.64 9.28
N CYS A 664 15.47 9.76 7.95
CA CYS A 664 14.35 9.73 7.03
C CYS A 664 13.62 8.38 7.05
N TRP A 665 12.33 8.45 6.79
CA TRP A 665 11.45 7.32 6.55
C TRP A 665 11.44 6.92 5.08
N GLY A 666 10.96 5.72 4.77
CA GLY A 666 11.01 5.18 3.41
C GLY A 666 10.36 6.08 2.36
N TRP A 667 9.25 6.76 2.68
CA TRP A 667 8.52 7.61 1.74
C TRP A 667 9.14 9.00 1.53
N ASP A 668 10.06 9.43 2.39
CA ASP A 668 10.76 10.70 2.25
C ASP A 668 11.64 10.72 0.98
N PHE A 669 12.23 9.57 0.62
CA PHE A 669 13.10 9.47 -0.55
C PHE A 669 12.34 9.70 -1.88
N PRO A 670 11.18 9.07 -2.12
CA PRO A 670 10.33 9.45 -3.23
C PRO A 670 9.82 10.89 -3.19
N MET A 671 9.54 11.47 -2.01
CA MET A 671 9.18 12.89 -1.90
C MET A 671 10.32 13.82 -2.36
N LEU A 672 11.56 13.54 -1.91
CA LEU A 672 12.77 14.22 -2.37
C LEU A 672 12.98 14.05 -3.88
N ALA A 673 12.70 12.85 -4.42
CA ALA A 673 12.81 12.57 -5.84
C ALA A 673 11.81 13.37 -6.68
N MET A 674 10.55 13.44 -6.26
CA MET A 674 9.52 14.22 -6.94
C MET A 674 9.85 15.73 -6.95
N SER A 675 10.38 16.25 -5.84
CA SER A 675 10.85 17.63 -5.76
C SER A 675 12.02 17.90 -6.72
N ALA A 676 13.02 17.02 -6.73
CA ALA A 676 14.14 17.12 -7.67
C ALA A 676 13.65 17.06 -9.14
N ALA A 677 12.70 16.17 -9.46
CA ALA A 677 12.15 16.05 -10.81
C ALA A 677 11.42 17.32 -11.25
N ARG A 678 10.58 17.91 -10.39
CA ARG A 678 9.87 19.18 -10.69
C ARG A 678 10.83 20.36 -10.85
N ASN A 679 11.92 20.37 -10.09
CA ASN A 679 13.00 21.35 -10.20
C ASN A 679 13.96 21.11 -11.39
N ASN A 680 13.64 20.16 -12.28
CA ASN A 680 14.43 19.76 -13.45
C ASN A 680 15.82 19.16 -13.09
N GLU A 681 16.00 18.70 -11.86
CA GLU A 681 17.17 17.98 -11.35
C GLU A 681 16.97 16.46 -11.48
N THR A 682 16.67 16.00 -12.69
CA THR A 682 16.27 14.60 -12.97
C THR A 682 17.31 13.55 -12.58
N SER A 683 18.60 13.89 -12.65
CA SER A 683 19.67 13.00 -12.15
C SER A 683 19.61 12.83 -10.63
N LYS A 684 19.31 13.92 -9.91
CA LYS A 684 19.15 13.92 -8.45
C LYS A 684 17.91 13.13 -8.04
N ALA A 685 16.83 13.21 -8.82
CA ALA A 685 15.64 12.40 -8.59
C ALA A 685 15.96 10.89 -8.59
N ILE A 686 16.72 10.41 -9.56
CA ILE A 686 17.18 9.00 -9.62
C ILE A 686 18.11 8.65 -8.45
N GLU A 687 18.98 9.57 -8.03
CA GLU A 687 19.82 9.36 -6.84
C GLU A 687 18.99 9.12 -5.58
N TRP A 688 17.89 9.87 -5.39
CA TRP A 688 17.02 9.68 -4.24
C TRP A 688 16.27 8.34 -4.28
N LEU A 689 15.72 7.95 -5.43
CA LEU A 689 15.03 6.66 -5.59
C LEU A 689 15.93 5.43 -5.43
N LEU A 690 17.25 5.62 -5.56
CA LEU A 690 18.27 4.59 -5.41
C LEU A 690 19.24 4.88 -4.26
N HIS A 691 18.84 5.78 -3.36
CA HIS A 691 19.70 6.17 -2.26
C HIS A 691 20.04 4.96 -1.39
N PRO A 692 21.28 4.81 -0.87
CA PRO A 692 21.67 3.65 -0.06
C PRO A 692 20.86 3.44 1.21
N LEU A 693 20.16 4.45 1.69
CA LEU A 693 19.28 4.38 2.87
C LEU A 693 17.82 4.07 2.49
N PHE A 694 17.45 4.18 1.21
CA PHE A 694 16.17 3.74 0.70
C PHE A 694 16.30 2.30 0.20
N GLN A 695 16.17 1.35 1.12
CA GLN A 695 16.52 -0.05 0.90
C GLN A 695 15.29 -0.93 0.67
N PHE A 696 15.47 -1.94 -0.18
CA PHE A 696 14.50 -3.00 -0.44
C PHE A 696 15.25 -4.32 -0.36
N ASP A 697 14.67 -5.32 0.30
CA ASP A 697 15.30 -6.64 0.43
C ASP A 697 15.29 -7.44 -0.88
N ASP A 698 15.70 -8.70 -0.79
CA ASP A 698 15.82 -9.64 -1.91
C ASP A 698 14.46 -9.98 -2.55
N VAL A 699 13.37 -9.96 -1.78
CA VAL A 699 11.99 -10.15 -2.28
C VAL A 699 11.27 -8.82 -2.54
N GLY A 700 11.96 -7.69 -2.32
CA GLY A 700 11.47 -6.34 -2.58
C GLY A 700 10.66 -5.71 -1.44
N MET A 701 10.75 -6.25 -0.22
CA MET A 701 10.16 -5.62 0.95
C MET A 701 10.90 -4.31 1.27
N PRO A 702 10.20 -3.17 1.39
CA PRO A 702 10.82 -1.91 1.79
C PRO A 702 11.29 -2.00 3.25
N ILE A 703 12.57 -1.73 3.47
CA ILE A 703 13.18 -1.82 4.81
C ILE A 703 12.76 -0.62 5.66
N GLY A 704 12.32 -0.88 6.90
CA GLY A 704 11.85 0.15 7.84
C GLY A 704 12.95 1.06 8.46
N GLY A 705 14.21 0.81 8.09
CA GLY A 705 15.37 1.59 8.54
C GLY A 705 15.56 1.53 10.06
N VAL A 706 15.88 2.67 10.65
CA VAL A 706 16.09 2.82 12.11
C VAL A 706 14.80 3.19 12.86
N ARG A 707 13.70 3.47 12.14
CA ARG A 707 12.47 4.06 12.68
C ARG A 707 11.43 3.01 13.02
N VAL A 708 11.23 2.05 12.13
CA VAL A 708 10.17 1.03 12.24
C VAL A 708 10.66 -0.35 11.83
N PRO A 709 9.99 -1.42 12.31
CA PRO A 709 10.26 -2.77 11.82
C PRO A 709 10.06 -2.90 10.30
N THR A 710 10.67 -3.91 9.71
CA THR A 710 10.47 -4.25 8.29
C THR A 710 9.27 -5.19 8.14
N PRO A 711 8.43 -5.03 7.10
CA PRO A 711 8.49 -4.00 6.05
C PRO A 711 7.80 -2.69 6.42
N TYR A 712 8.08 -1.64 5.63
CA TYR A 712 7.39 -0.34 5.70
C TYR A 712 6.85 0.07 4.32
N PHE A 713 5.62 -0.35 4.00
CA PHE A 713 5.00 -0.22 2.67
C PHE A 713 4.79 1.19 2.14
N PRO A 714 4.72 2.26 2.95
CA PRO A 714 4.76 3.61 2.42
C PRO A 714 5.96 3.87 1.50
N GLY A 715 7.11 3.21 1.72
CA GLY A 715 8.25 3.28 0.81
C GLY A 715 7.93 2.71 -0.59
N SER A 716 7.22 1.59 -0.68
CA SER A 716 6.80 1.01 -1.97
C SER A 716 5.75 1.88 -2.67
N GLY A 717 4.70 2.29 -1.95
CA GLY A 717 3.61 3.05 -2.56
C GLY A 717 4.05 4.44 -3.03
N SER A 718 4.87 5.14 -2.24
CA SER A 718 5.47 6.42 -2.64
C SER A 718 6.46 6.28 -3.80
N LEU A 719 7.26 5.19 -3.87
CA LEU A 719 8.08 4.87 -5.04
C LEU A 719 7.21 4.74 -6.29
N LEU A 720 6.13 3.96 -6.23
CA LEU A 720 5.24 3.76 -7.38
C LEU A 720 4.56 5.06 -7.82
N TYR A 721 4.16 5.91 -6.89
CA TYR A 721 3.61 7.23 -7.20
C TYR A 721 4.67 8.11 -7.90
N SER A 722 5.89 8.21 -7.34
CA SER A 722 6.97 9.02 -7.91
C SER A 722 7.39 8.55 -9.30
N ILE A 723 7.46 7.23 -9.53
CA ILE A 723 7.78 6.66 -10.84
C ILE A 723 6.72 7.01 -11.87
N ALA A 724 5.44 6.92 -11.52
CA ALA A 724 4.36 7.32 -12.41
C ALA A 724 4.45 8.81 -12.76
N MET A 725 4.65 9.66 -11.76
CA MET A 725 4.83 11.10 -11.95
C MET A 725 6.05 11.41 -12.83
N MET A 726 7.19 10.74 -12.62
CA MET A 726 8.41 11.00 -13.39
C MET A 726 8.32 10.48 -14.83
N ALA A 727 7.64 9.35 -15.05
CA ALA A 727 7.57 8.66 -16.34
C ALA A 727 6.45 9.19 -17.25
N GLU A 728 5.24 9.38 -16.72
CA GLU A 728 4.08 9.89 -17.46
C GLU A 728 3.98 11.43 -17.36
N GLY A 729 4.44 12.00 -16.24
CA GLY A 729 4.43 13.43 -15.98
C GLY A 729 3.40 13.85 -14.94
N TRP A 730 3.30 15.17 -14.78
CA TRP A 730 2.32 15.88 -13.95
C TRP A 730 1.61 16.98 -14.75
N ASP A 731 0.62 17.65 -14.17
CA ASP A 731 -0.07 18.74 -14.87
C ASP A 731 0.90 19.85 -15.27
N GLY A 732 0.81 20.32 -16.51
CA GLY A 732 1.73 21.31 -17.07
C GLY A 732 3.10 20.78 -17.52
N SER A 733 3.44 19.52 -17.25
CA SER A 733 4.68 18.91 -17.78
C SER A 733 4.58 18.59 -19.27
N GLU A 734 5.71 18.78 -19.98
CA GLU A 734 5.86 18.53 -21.41
C GLU A 734 6.94 17.47 -21.68
N GLY A 735 6.83 16.79 -22.84
CA GLY A 735 7.80 15.77 -23.27
C GLY A 735 7.48 14.36 -22.76
N LEU A 736 8.34 13.41 -23.15
CA LEU A 736 8.27 12.01 -22.70
C LEU A 736 9.14 11.85 -21.46
N ALA A 737 8.62 11.21 -20.41
CA ALA A 737 9.33 10.94 -19.16
C ALA A 737 10.07 12.17 -18.59
N PRO A 738 9.34 13.27 -18.29
CA PRO A 738 9.94 14.55 -17.90
C PRO A 738 10.78 14.47 -16.62
N GLY A 739 10.55 13.48 -15.76
CA GLY A 739 11.33 13.27 -14.53
C GLY A 739 12.60 12.45 -14.70
N PHE A 740 12.90 11.91 -15.88
CA PHE A 740 14.06 11.05 -16.12
C PHE A 740 15.20 11.77 -16.85
N PRO A 741 16.47 11.50 -16.49
CA PRO A 741 17.61 12.11 -17.16
C PRO A 741 17.90 11.43 -18.50
N LYS A 742 18.74 12.07 -19.32
CA LYS A 742 19.25 11.45 -20.56
C LYS A 742 19.96 10.13 -20.25
N GLY A 743 19.83 9.16 -21.16
CA GLY A 743 20.41 7.82 -21.04
C GLY A 743 19.44 6.76 -20.49
N TRP A 744 18.25 7.18 -20.05
CA TRP A 744 17.13 6.33 -19.67
C TRP A 744 16.15 6.24 -20.85
N ASN A 745 15.89 5.02 -21.33
CA ASN A 745 14.88 4.75 -22.34
C ASN A 745 13.58 4.32 -21.65
N VAL A 746 12.77 5.30 -21.29
CA VAL A 746 11.52 5.07 -20.55
C VAL A 746 10.37 4.84 -21.52
N GLN A 747 9.69 3.71 -21.36
CA GLN A 747 8.46 3.38 -22.09
C GLN A 747 7.32 3.27 -21.10
N VAL A 748 6.18 3.87 -21.43
CA VAL A 748 4.99 3.93 -20.59
C VAL A 748 3.77 3.46 -21.38
N GLU A 749 2.92 2.65 -20.76
CA GLU A 749 1.63 2.23 -21.30
C GLU A 749 0.55 2.36 -20.22
N GLY A 750 -0.57 3.00 -20.55
CA GLY A 750 -1.76 2.99 -19.68
C GLY A 750 -1.56 3.61 -18.30
N MET A 751 -0.65 4.59 -18.15
CA MET A 751 -0.49 5.35 -16.92
C MET A 751 -1.17 6.71 -17.03
N SER A 752 -1.43 7.35 -15.89
CA SER A 752 -2.02 8.69 -15.82
C SER A 752 -1.05 9.68 -15.18
N LYS A 753 -1.10 10.93 -15.64
CA LYS A 753 -0.33 12.03 -15.05
C LYS A 753 -0.76 12.29 -13.61
N ALA A 754 0.22 12.58 -12.77
CA ALA A 754 -0.03 13.16 -11.45
C ALA A 754 -0.67 14.55 -11.57
N ILE A 755 -1.39 14.98 -10.54
CA ILE A 755 -1.84 16.37 -10.42
C ILE A 755 -0.61 17.29 -10.26
#